data_AF-A0A4Q6B6C3-F1
#
_entry.id   AF-A0A4Q6B6C3-F1
#
_cell.length_a   1.000
_cell.length_b   1.000
_cell.length_c   1.000
_cell.angle_alpha   90.00
_cell.angle_beta   90.00
_cell.angle_gamma   90.00
#
_symmetry.space_group_name_H-M   'P 1'
#
loop_
_entity.id
_entity.type
_entity.pdbx_description
1 polymer ?
#
loop_
_entity_poly.entity_id
_entity_poly.type
_entity_poly.pdbx_seq_one_letter_code
_entity_poly.pdbx_strand_id
1 'polypeptide(L)'
;MNFNQIFITATGTDVGKTFISSLLLRARKDWTYWKPVQTGGSAIDQNAVHEVAPLAVIANLRNYEYELPASPDQAAAAEFALAPSVDDLLKLVAGQQKLLIEGAGGLMVPLNDQNETWLDFLQASRIPVVLVASSGLGTINHTLLSIEALQSRSIPILGLVLNGPEHRGNQKSIARFHPRIPQIVIPQVGSDTALSELDRLGDQIWHKISILRNEAQKSEAWLKKDKDYVWHPYTQHKTAPRPVPIVAARGSYLYTDEDEKLLDASASWWTCTIGHGHPRIAAAIRAQQAKLDHCGFGNATHQPGSELAARLIALAGKPFSKVFYSDNGSCAVEVALKMAVQTWTNRNQTKRSKFLYFEGAYHGDTFGAMAVAESGGFHKAFAPYVFKGIEAPLVTSHPSRICPGGSAELEPRKKNLRKIFEEQGEEMAAAIIEPWIQGAGGMIIQDLDWLRYLAELCQEFKVLLIFDEVFTGLGRIGDVFAYKRAGITPDIFCLAKGLTGGNLPLAATLVTSEIFEAFLDDDGSKALLHGHTFTGNPIACAAALASLDILREQDLVAKAKLIEQSFKTWIEWHEKRLGLIAPRAAGAILAFELDSGGYFHNAAYQIPDLGRSHGLMLRTLGSTVYFVPSLMITSDELEQGLIALRQTIEDYRETNRSF
;
A
#
# COMPACT_ATOMS: atom_id res chain seq x y z
N MET A 1 13.13 11.22 0.16
CA MET A 1 12.93 12.02 -1.08
C MET A 1 14.30 12.20 -1.69
N ASN A 2 14.52 11.70 -2.90
CA ASN A 2 15.83 11.74 -3.54
C ASN A 2 16.25 13.19 -3.86
N PHE A 3 16.93 13.84 -2.91
CA PHE A 3 17.44 15.19 -3.08
C PHE A 3 18.74 15.25 -3.90
N ASN A 4 19.11 14.15 -4.54
CA ASN A 4 20.23 14.09 -5.46
C ASN A 4 19.80 14.34 -6.91
N GLN A 5 18.54 14.70 -7.13
CA GLN A 5 18.05 15.21 -8.40
C GLN A 5 17.19 16.46 -8.16
N ILE A 6 17.29 17.44 -9.05
CA ILE A 6 16.47 18.66 -8.99
C ILE A 6 15.89 18.90 -10.38
N PHE A 7 14.59 19.14 -10.45
CA PHE A 7 13.93 19.51 -11.69
C PHE A 7 13.69 21.02 -11.73
N ILE A 8 14.20 21.69 -12.76
CA ILE A 8 13.94 23.11 -13.01
C ILE A 8 12.82 23.20 -14.05
N THR A 9 11.73 23.86 -13.66
CA THR A 9 10.60 24.15 -14.54
C THR A 9 10.24 25.63 -14.47
N ALA A 10 9.31 26.05 -15.33
CA ALA A 10 8.92 27.44 -15.45
C ALA A 10 7.41 27.62 -15.59
N THR A 11 6.93 28.80 -15.21
CA THR A 11 5.54 29.24 -15.42
C THR A 11 5.23 29.56 -16.90
N GLY A 12 6.24 29.67 -17.74
CA GLY A 12 6.14 29.92 -19.18
C GLY A 12 7.51 29.90 -19.86
N THR A 13 7.54 30.20 -21.16
CA THR A 13 8.79 30.39 -21.92
C THR A 13 9.44 31.74 -21.55
N ASP A 14 10.75 31.87 -21.74
CA ASP A 14 11.53 33.12 -21.55
C ASP A 14 11.55 33.74 -20.15
N VAL A 15 11.11 33.01 -19.12
CA VAL A 15 11.23 33.48 -17.72
C VAL A 15 12.63 33.29 -17.13
N GLY A 16 13.60 32.82 -17.94
CA GLY A 16 15.00 32.64 -17.57
C GLY A 16 15.32 31.32 -16.85
N LYS A 17 14.60 30.25 -17.18
CA LYS A 17 14.83 28.90 -16.65
C LYS A 17 16.28 28.45 -16.82
N THR A 18 16.81 28.53 -18.04
CA THR A 18 18.19 28.14 -18.38
C THR A 18 19.21 28.96 -17.61
N PHE A 19 18.98 30.27 -17.46
CA PHE A 19 19.84 31.14 -16.64
C PHE A 19 19.89 30.69 -15.16
N ILE A 20 18.73 30.33 -14.58
CA ILE A 20 18.68 29.80 -13.20
C ILE A 20 19.38 28.44 -13.10
N SER A 21 19.22 27.55 -14.09
CA SER A 21 19.98 26.30 -14.17
C SER A 21 21.48 26.56 -14.15
N SER A 22 21.96 27.53 -14.93
CA SER A 22 23.38 27.91 -14.98
C SER A 22 23.89 28.41 -13.64
N LEU A 23 23.15 29.30 -12.96
CA LEU A 23 23.54 29.81 -11.64
C LEU A 23 23.67 28.68 -10.60
N LEU A 24 22.76 27.71 -10.62
CA LEU A 24 22.83 26.54 -9.73
C LEU A 24 24.05 25.67 -10.03
N LEU A 25 24.39 25.46 -11.30
CA LEU A 25 25.56 24.69 -11.72
C LEU A 25 26.89 25.42 -11.43
N ARG A 26 26.90 26.76 -11.44
CA ARG A 26 28.05 27.55 -10.96
C ARG A 26 28.32 27.29 -9.48
N ALA A 27 27.26 27.33 -8.66
CA ALA A 27 27.35 27.08 -7.22
C ALA A 27 27.70 25.60 -6.93
N ARG A 28 27.25 24.68 -7.78
CA ARG A 28 27.41 23.23 -7.60
C ARG A 28 28.06 22.55 -8.80
N LYS A 29 29.37 22.75 -8.91
CA LYS A 29 30.22 22.16 -9.95
C LYS A 29 30.27 20.62 -9.90
N ASP A 30 29.88 20.03 -8.77
CA ASP A 30 29.78 18.58 -8.59
C ASP A 30 28.46 17.98 -9.13
N TRP A 31 27.59 18.79 -9.72
CA TRP A 31 26.33 18.37 -10.33
C TRP A 31 26.43 18.33 -11.85
N THR A 32 25.67 17.42 -12.44
CA THR A 32 25.55 17.28 -13.89
C THR A 32 24.27 17.92 -14.39
N TYR A 33 24.31 18.49 -15.59
CA TYR A 33 23.18 19.11 -16.26
C TYR A 33 22.58 18.18 -17.31
N TRP A 34 21.26 18.07 -17.34
CA TRP A 34 20.57 17.35 -18.39
C TRP A 34 19.36 18.13 -18.89
N LYS A 35 19.33 18.35 -20.20
CA LYS A 35 18.19 18.89 -20.94
C LYS A 35 17.57 17.74 -21.75
N PRO A 36 16.60 16.99 -21.20
CA PRO A 36 16.01 15.84 -21.89
C PRO A 36 15.38 16.20 -23.23
N VAL A 37 14.74 17.36 -23.33
CA VAL A 37 13.98 17.78 -24.52
C VAL A 37 14.37 19.19 -24.91
N GLN A 38 14.68 19.40 -26.18
CA GLN A 38 14.99 20.69 -26.79
C GLN A 38 14.25 20.84 -28.11
N THR A 39 13.67 22.02 -28.35
CA THR A 39 12.97 22.39 -29.59
C THR A 39 13.53 23.70 -30.10
N GLY A 40 13.56 23.91 -31.42
CA GLY A 40 14.06 25.15 -32.03
C GLY A 40 15.57 25.18 -32.26
N GLY A 41 16.23 24.02 -32.34
CA GLY A 41 17.66 23.85 -32.65
C GLY A 41 18.42 23.02 -31.62
N SER A 42 19.56 22.46 -32.03
CA SER A 42 20.40 21.60 -31.17
C SER A 42 21.28 22.37 -30.18
N ALA A 43 21.41 21.83 -28.96
CA ALA A 43 22.30 22.28 -27.89
C ALA A 43 22.24 23.78 -27.48
N ILE A 44 21.19 24.52 -27.86
CA ILE A 44 21.06 25.97 -27.56
C ILE A 44 21.17 26.24 -26.06
N ASP A 45 20.38 25.53 -25.25
CA ASP A 45 20.38 25.71 -23.80
C ASP A 45 21.67 25.19 -23.14
N GLN A 46 22.28 24.12 -23.68
CA GLN A 46 23.56 23.61 -23.19
C GLN A 46 24.68 24.62 -23.43
N ASN A 47 24.71 25.26 -24.60
CA ASN A 47 25.65 26.33 -24.92
C ASN A 47 25.45 27.54 -23.99
N ALA A 48 24.20 27.97 -23.78
CA ALA A 48 23.87 29.04 -22.84
C ALA A 48 24.26 28.70 -21.39
N VAL A 49 24.14 27.43 -20.99
CA VAL A 49 24.65 26.94 -19.70
C VAL A 49 26.16 27.07 -19.63
N HIS A 50 26.91 26.66 -20.67
CA HIS A 50 28.37 26.76 -20.68
C HIS A 50 28.90 28.19 -20.67
N GLU A 51 28.20 29.15 -21.29
CA GLU A 51 28.59 30.58 -21.22
C GLU A 51 28.60 31.11 -19.78
N VAL A 52 27.57 30.75 -19.02
CA VAL A 52 27.42 31.22 -17.63
C VAL A 52 28.12 30.28 -16.64
N ALA A 53 28.20 28.98 -16.91
CA ALA A 53 28.77 27.95 -16.04
C ALA A 53 29.77 27.08 -16.83
N PRO A 54 30.97 27.60 -17.15
CA PRO A 54 31.91 26.91 -18.04
C PRO A 54 32.45 25.57 -17.51
N LEU A 55 32.33 25.34 -16.20
CA LEU A 55 32.73 24.09 -15.53
C LEU A 55 31.58 23.09 -15.37
N ALA A 56 30.38 23.40 -15.86
CA ALA A 56 29.24 22.49 -15.78
C ALA A 56 29.50 21.25 -16.64
N VAL A 57 29.14 20.08 -16.12
CA VAL A 57 29.26 18.80 -16.83
C VAL A 57 27.89 18.42 -17.38
N ILE A 58 27.80 18.17 -18.69
CA ILE A 58 26.58 17.67 -19.32
C ILE A 58 26.47 16.16 -19.06
N ALA A 59 25.30 15.71 -18.60
CA ALA A 59 25.05 14.30 -18.35
C ALA A 59 25.06 13.51 -19.67
N ASN A 60 25.73 12.35 -19.67
CA ASN A 60 25.72 11.44 -20.81
C ASN A 60 24.44 10.60 -20.83
N LEU A 61 23.31 11.26 -21.04
CA LEU A 61 21.98 10.68 -21.14
C LEU A 61 21.39 11.00 -22.51
N ARG A 62 20.41 10.21 -22.94
CA ARG A 62 19.73 10.45 -24.22
C ARG A 62 18.98 11.78 -24.18
N ASN A 63 19.14 12.59 -25.23
CA ASN A 63 18.37 13.81 -25.47
C ASN A 63 17.41 13.61 -26.65
N TYR A 64 16.34 14.40 -26.64
CA TYR A 64 15.34 14.48 -27.69
C TYR A 64 15.36 15.92 -28.22
N GLU A 65 15.96 16.12 -29.39
CA GLU A 65 16.22 17.45 -29.95
C GLU A 65 15.51 17.59 -31.30
N TYR A 66 14.89 18.75 -31.51
CA TYR A 66 14.10 19.07 -32.69
C TYR A 66 14.45 20.45 -33.24
N GLU A 67 14.44 20.61 -34.55
CA GLU A 67 14.75 21.89 -35.23
C GLU A 67 13.56 22.86 -35.21
N LEU A 68 12.34 22.35 -35.21
CA LEU A 68 11.11 23.15 -35.20
C LEU A 68 10.90 23.79 -33.81
N PRO A 69 10.74 25.12 -33.71
CA PRO A 69 10.43 25.79 -32.46
C PRO A 69 8.93 25.66 -32.11
N ALA A 70 8.49 24.44 -31.82
CA ALA A 70 7.12 24.10 -31.39
C ALA A 70 7.14 23.32 -30.06
N SER A 71 5.98 22.90 -29.54
CA SER A 71 5.95 21.96 -28.41
C SER A 71 6.57 20.61 -28.81
N PRO A 72 7.11 19.82 -27.86
CA PRO A 72 7.80 18.58 -28.17
C PRO A 72 6.99 17.58 -29.00
N ASP A 73 5.70 17.42 -28.69
CA ASP A 73 4.79 16.55 -29.44
C ASP A 73 4.62 17.01 -30.90
N GLN A 74 4.46 18.32 -31.11
CA GLN A 74 4.29 18.91 -32.44
C GLN A 74 5.59 18.85 -33.25
N ALA A 75 6.73 19.14 -32.62
CA ALA A 75 8.04 19.09 -33.26
C ALA A 75 8.41 17.66 -33.66
N ALA A 76 8.23 16.69 -32.75
CA ALA A 76 8.43 15.28 -33.04
C ALA A 76 7.55 14.78 -34.20
N ALA A 77 6.26 15.14 -34.19
CA ALA A 77 5.34 14.78 -35.25
C ALA A 77 5.70 15.40 -36.61
N ALA A 78 6.06 16.69 -36.63
CA ALA A 78 6.43 17.40 -37.85
C ALA A 78 7.73 16.91 -38.47
N GLU A 79 8.68 16.48 -37.63
CA GLU A 79 10.00 16.00 -38.04
C GLU A 79 10.07 14.48 -38.21
N PHE A 80 8.96 13.77 -37.99
CA PHE A 80 8.90 12.29 -37.95
C PHE A 80 9.96 11.69 -37.00
N ALA A 81 10.20 12.38 -35.88
CA ALA A 81 11.19 12.02 -34.87
C ALA A 81 10.53 11.34 -33.65
N LEU A 82 11.35 10.66 -32.84
CA LEU A 82 10.85 9.98 -31.63
C LEU A 82 10.58 11.01 -30.53
N ALA A 83 9.36 11.00 -29.98
CA ALA A 83 9.01 11.71 -28.76
C ALA A 83 9.33 10.88 -27.50
N PRO A 84 9.76 11.50 -26.39
CA PRO A 84 9.98 10.78 -25.14
C PRO A 84 8.65 10.34 -24.50
N SER A 85 8.60 9.10 -24.01
CA SER A 85 7.59 8.69 -23.02
C SER A 85 8.04 8.99 -21.59
N VAL A 86 7.09 9.12 -20.66
CA VAL A 86 7.41 9.28 -19.23
C VAL A 86 8.22 8.09 -18.71
N ASP A 87 7.88 6.87 -19.12
CA ASP A 87 8.60 5.66 -18.72
C ASP A 87 10.05 5.64 -19.21
N ASP A 88 10.31 6.13 -20.43
CA ASP A 88 11.68 6.22 -20.94
C ASP A 88 12.51 7.25 -20.16
N LEU A 89 11.91 8.40 -19.84
CA LEU A 89 12.57 9.41 -19.00
C LEU A 89 12.85 8.88 -17.60
N LEU A 90 11.91 8.13 -17.00
CA LEU A 90 12.08 7.51 -15.68
C LEU A 90 13.24 6.51 -15.66
N LYS A 91 13.41 5.71 -16.72
CA LYS A 91 14.54 4.78 -16.85
C LYS A 91 15.88 5.52 -16.93
N LEU A 92 15.94 6.64 -17.66
CA LEU A 92 17.18 7.42 -17.82
C LEU A 92 17.64 8.08 -16.52
N VAL A 93 16.71 8.58 -15.70
CA VAL A 93 17.04 9.22 -14.42
C VAL A 93 17.21 8.22 -13.29
N ALA A 94 16.79 6.97 -13.45
CA ALA A 94 16.95 5.95 -12.43
C ALA A 94 18.44 5.76 -12.07
N GLY A 95 18.76 5.84 -10.78
CA GLY A 95 20.12 5.67 -10.27
C GLY A 95 21.05 6.89 -10.46
N GLN A 96 20.65 7.92 -11.19
CA GLN A 96 21.46 9.13 -11.37
C GLN A 96 21.59 9.92 -10.06
N GLN A 97 22.78 10.44 -9.80
CA GLN A 97 23.10 11.20 -8.58
C GLN A 97 23.62 12.58 -8.97
N LYS A 98 23.24 13.60 -8.21
CA LYS A 98 23.60 15.01 -8.41
C LYS A 98 23.25 15.48 -9.83
N LEU A 99 22.01 15.26 -10.24
CA LEU A 99 21.50 15.59 -11.58
C LEU A 99 20.55 16.79 -11.52
N LEU A 100 20.85 17.84 -12.27
CA LEU A 100 19.94 18.96 -12.51
C LEU A 100 19.26 18.77 -13.86
N ILE A 101 17.94 18.58 -13.83
CA ILE A 101 17.11 18.31 -15.00
C ILE A 101 16.35 19.57 -15.36
N GLU A 102 16.45 20.02 -16.59
CA GLU A 102 15.70 21.17 -17.07
C GLU A 102 14.56 20.75 -17.99
N GLY A 103 13.31 21.04 -17.61
CA GLY A 103 12.16 20.75 -18.45
C GLY A 103 12.09 21.64 -19.70
N ALA A 104 11.42 21.18 -20.75
CA ALA A 104 11.05 22.01 -21.92
C ALA A 104 9.68 22.66 -21.71
N GLY A 105 9.52 23.95 -22.04
CA GLY A 105 8.25 24.65 -21.82
C GLY A 105 7.78 24.68 -20.36
N GLY A 106 6.46 24.67 -20.15
CA GLY A 106 5.80 24.62 -18.83
C GLY A 106 5.31 23.22 -18.45
N LEU A 107 4.81 23.07 -17.22
CA LEU A 107 4.46 21.77 -16.62
C LEU A 107 3.47 20.90 -17.41
N MET A 108 2.53 21.52 -18.10
CA MET A 108 1.43 20.86 -18.81
C MET A 108 1.66 20.79 -20.33
N VAL A 109 2.87 21.14 -20.80
CA VAL A 109 3.20 21.01 -22.22
C VAL A 109 3.31 19.52 -22.57
N PRO A 110 2.59 19.04 -23.60
CA PRO A 110 2.66 17.65 -24.03
C PRO A 110 4.07 17.27 -24.51
N LEU A 111 4.49 16.08 -24.13
CA LEU A 111 5.77 15.49 -24.52
C LEU A 111 5.64 14.61 -25.76
N ASN A 112 4.48 13.96 -25.94
CA ASN A 112 4.20 12.98 -26.98
C ASN A 112 2.70 12.95 -27.36
N ASP A 113 2.37 12.09 -28.31
CA ASP A 113 1.02 11.90 -28.86
C ASP A 113 0.03 11.23 -27.88
N GLN A 114 0.52 10.65 -26.78
CA GLN A 114 -0.33 10.17 -25.66
C GLN A 114 -0.68 11.29 -24.66
N ASN A 115 -0.27 12.53 -24.91
CA ASN A 115 -0.46 13.70 -24.04
C ASN A 115 0.19 13.56 -22.66
N GLU A 116 1.27 12.79 -22.54
CA GLU A 116 2.05 12.77 -21.31
C GLU A 116 2.76 14.13 -21.12
N THR A 117 2.89 14.59 -19.87
CA THR A 117 3.44 15.91 -19.55
C THR A 117 4.59 15.83 -18.54
N TRP A 118 5.32 16.94 -18.35
CA TRP A 118 6.29 17.05 -17.25
C TRP A 118 5.65 16.82 -15.89
N LEU A 119 4.39 17.18 -15.73
CA LEU A 119 3.68 16.99 -14.49
C LEU A 119 3.40 15.51 -14.20
N ASP A 120 3.24 14.67 -15.22
CA ASP A 120 3.11 13.21 -15.09
C ASP A 120 4.48 12.58 -14.78
N PHE A 121 5.53 13.02 -15.45
CA PHE A 121 6.91 12.64 -15.14
C PHE A 121 7.31 12.99 -13.70
N LEU A 122 6.99 14.20 -13.23
CA LEU A 122 7.29 14.65 -11.87
C LEU A 122 6.46 13.92 -10.82
N GLN A 123 5.19 13.63 -11.11
CA GLN A 123 4.34 12.84 -10.22
C GLN A 123 4.90 11.42 -10.06
N ALA A 124 5.36 10.81 -11.15
CA ALA A 124 5.95 9.49 -11.12
C ALA A 124 7.33 9.50 -10.44
N SER A 125 8.24 10.39 -10.84
CA SER A 125 9.63 10.45 -10.35
C SER A 125 9.78 11.00 -8.93
N ARG A 126 8.83 11.82 -8.47
CA ARG A 126 8.89 12.58 -7.20
C ARG A 126 10.12 13.48 -7.07
N ILE A 127 10.78 13.82 -8.18
CA ILE A 127 11.92 14.72 -8.18
C ILE A 127 11.44 16.11 -7.71
N PRO A 128 12.11 16.70 -6.71
CA PRO A 128 11.70 17.99 -6.18
C PRO A 128 11.98 19.12 -7.19
N VAL A 129 11.08 20.12 -7.22
CA VAL A 129 11.03 21.15 -8.26
C VAL A 129 11.52 22.49 -7.74
N VAL A 130 12.35 23.17 -8.54
CA VAL A 130 12.53 24.63 -8.46
C VAL A 130 11.66 25.24 -9.56
N LEU A 131 10.68 26.05 -9.16
CA LEU A 131 9.77 26.72 -10.09
C LEU A 131 10.33 28.11 -10.39
N VAL A 132 10.55 28.41 -11.67
CA VAL A 132 11.01 29.72 -12.13
C VAL A 132 9.82 30.52 -12.68
N ALA A 133 9.70 31.78 -12.27
CA ALA A 133 8.69 32.68 -12.79
C ALA A 133 9.29 34.07 -13.02
N SER A 134 8.69 34.82 -13.94
CA SER A 134 9.03 36.24 -14.11
C SER A 134 8.67 37.01 -12.85
N SER A 135 9.44 38.04 -12.51
CA SER A 135 9.06 38.97 -11.44
C SER A 135 8.05 40.05 -11.89
N GLY A 136 7.78 40.15 -13.20
CA GLY A 136 6.97 41.20 -13.82
C GLY A 136 5.45 41.06 -13.67
N LEU A 137 4.70 41.94 -14.36
CA LEU A 137 3.23 41.96 -14.35
C LEU A 137 2.67 40.68 -14.99
N GLY A 138 1.56 40.15 -14.45
CA GLY A 138 0.91 38.94 -14.95
C GLY A 138 1.43 37.62 -14.35
N THR A 139 2.56 37.65 -13.63
CA THR A 139 3.19 36.44 -13.06
C THR A 139 2.35 35.74 -11.98
N ILE A 140 1.55 36.47 -11.21
CA ILE A 140 0.84 35.94 -10.03
C ILE A 140 -0.06 34.76 -10.42
N ASN A 141 -0.91 34.92 -11.45
CA ASN A 141 -1.86 33.89 -11.85
C ASN A 141 -1.15 32.61 -12.31
N HIS A 142 -0.21 32.73 -13.25
CA HIS A 142 0.52 31.57 -13.78
C HIS A 142 1.38 30.88 -12.73
N THR A 143 1.95 31.65 -11.80
CA THR A 143 2.69 31.11 -10.66
C THR A 143 1.79 30.31 -9.73
N LEU A 144 0.65 30.86 -9.31
CA LEU A 144 -0.30 30.17 -8.43
C LEU A 144 -0.88 28.90 -9.08
N LEU A 145 -1.24 28.96 -10.36
CA LEU A 145 -1.72 27.79 -11.10
C LEU A 145 -0.65 26.70 -11.21
N SER A 146 0.61 27.08 -11.44
CA SER A 146 1.72 26.12 -11.50
C SER A 146 2.00 25.48 -10.14
N ILE A 147 1.93 26.27 -9.06
CA ILE A 147 2.07 25.75 -7.69
C ILE A 147 0.92 24.77 -7.37
N GLU A 148 -0.32 25.11 -7.69
CA GLU A 148 -1.48 24.25 -7.46
C GLU A 148 -1.39 22.94 -8.26
N ALA A 149 -0.94 23.01 -9.51
CA ALA A 149 -0.71 21.83 -10.35
C ALA A 149 0.33 20.87 -9.73
N LEU A 150 1.42 21.41 -9.19
CA LEU A 150 2.45 20.64 -8.48
C LEU A 150 1.92 20.06 -7.16
N GLN A 151 1.27 20.88 -6.34
CA GLN A 151 0.79 20.49 -5.00
C GLN A 151 -0.35 19.47 -5.06
N SER A 152 -1.28 19.60 -6.00
CA SER A 152 -2.39 18.65 -6.18
C SER A 152 -1.92 17.22 -6.50
N ARG A 153 -0.72 17.08 -7.08
CA ARG A 153 -0.03 15.80 -7.34
C ARG A 153 1.03 15.45 -6.29
N SER A 154 1.12 16.25 -5.23
CA SER A 154 2.07 16.12 -4.12
C SER A 154 3.54 16.11 -4.59
N ILE A 155 3.84 16.92 -5.62
CA ILE A 155 5.20 17.12 -6.10
C ILE A 155 5.89 18.14 -5.18
N PRO A 156 7.07 17.83 -4.61
CA PRO A 156 7.76 18.75 -3.70
C PRO A 156 8.25 20.00 -4.44
N ILE A 157 8.04 21.19 -3.85
CA ILE A 157 8.55 22.46 -4.37
C ILE A 157 9.64 22.96 -3.42
N LEU A 158 10.89 23.01 -3.89
CA LEU A 158 12.04 23.49 -3.11
C LEU A 158 12.10 25.01 -2.99
N GLY A 159 11.51 25.70 -3.96
CA GLY A 159 11.51 27.16 -3.99
C GLY A 159 10.91 27.71 -5.26
N LEU A 160 10.44 28.94 -5.15
CA LEU A 160 10.01 29.77 -6.26
C LEU A 160 11.11 30.81 -6.53
N VAL A 161 11.71 30.76 -7.71
CA VAL A 161 12.67 31.76 -8.17
C VAL A 161 11.94 32.79 -9.02
N LEU A 162 11.84 34.01 -8.52
CA LEU A 162 11.32 35.17 -9.24
C LEU A 162 12.48 35.87 -9.94
N ASN A 163 12.56 35.70 -11.26
CA ASN A 163 13.64 36.23 -12.08
C ASN A 163 13.22 37.55 -12.74
N GLY A 164 14.01 38.61 -12.51
CA GLY A 164 13.79 39.96 -13.04
C GLY A 164 13.76 41.05 -11.97
N PRO A 165 13.32 42.28 -12.31
CA PRO A 165 13.26 43.40 -11.37
C PRO A 165 12.43 43.08 -10.12
N GLU A 166 12.89 43.49 -8.93
CA GLU A 166 12.18 43.17 -7.68
C GLU A 166 10.78 43.81 -7.66
N HIS A 167 9.73 42.99 -7.53
CA HIS A 167 8.35 43.44 -7.37
C HIS A 167 7.72 42.88 -6.09
N ARG A 168 7.92 43.60 -4.97
CA ARG A 168 7.46 43.15 -3.63
C ARG A 168 5.97 42.85 -3.53
N GLY A 169 5.13 43.51 -4.35
CA GLY A 169 3.69 43.25 -4.39
C GLY A 169 3.35 41.85 -4.90
N ASN A 170 4.10 41.35 -5.89
CA ASN A 170 3.90 40.01 -6.45
C ASN A 170 4.29 38.95 -5.42
N GLN A 171 5.43 39.15 -4.76
CA GLN A 171 5.93 38.26 -3.71
C GLN A 171 4.92 38.12 -2.55
N LYS A 172 4.42 39.25 -2.04
CA LYS A 172 3.42 39.27 -0.97
C LYS A 172 2.13 38.56 -1.38
N SER A 173 1.68 38.78 -2.62
CA SER A 173 0.46 38.14 -3.13
C SER A 173 0.62 36.62 -3.22
N ILE A 174 1.74 36.14 -3.77
CA ILE A 174 2.02 34.70 -3.86
C ILE A 174 2.19 34.09 -2.46
N ALA A 175 2.89 34.78 -1.54
CA ALA A 175 3.09 34.32 -0.17
C ALA A 175 1.79 34.23 0.63
N ARG A 176 0.77 35.02 0.29
CA ARG A 176 -0.55 34.95 0.94
C ARG A 176 -1.25 33.61 0.70
N PHE A 177 -1.09 33.04 -0.49
CA PHE A 177 -1.66 31.74 -0.84
C PHE A 177 -0.76 30.59 -0.42
N HIS A 178 0.56 30.73 -0.57
CA HIS A 178 1.53 29.68 -0.25
C HIS A 178 2.70 30.21 0.61
N PRO A 179 2.46 30.49 1.91
CA PRO A 179 3.45 31.11 2.79
C PRO A 179 4.66 30.22 3.09
N ARG A 180 4.55 28.92 2.84
CA ARG A 180 5.61 27.93 3.12
C ARG A 180 6.60 27.75 1.97
N ILE A 181 6.32 28.28 0.78
CA ILE A 181 7.24 28.17 -0.37
C ILE A 181 8.26 29.31 -0.29
N PRO A 182 9.57 29.03 -0.15
CA PRO A 182 10.60 30.04 -0.15
C PRO A 182 10.61 30.77 -1.48
N GLN A 183 10.53 32.09 -1.41
CA GLN A 183 10.69 32.95 -2.57
C GLN A 183 12.13 33.47 -2.64
N ILE A 184 12.73 33.31 -3.81
CA ILE A 184 14.11 33.70 -4.12
C ILE A 184 14.01 34.69 -5.25
N VAL A 185 14.49 35.92 -5.02
CA VAL A 185 14.42 36.98 -6.02
C VAL A 185 15.79 37.09 -6.64
N ILE A 186 15.85 36.95 -7.96
CA ILE A 186 17.07 37.13 -8.73
C ILE A 186 16.89 38.40 -9.55
N PRO A 187 17.66 39.47 -9.26
CA PRO A 187 17.54 40.72 -9.99
C PRO A 187 17.90 40.51 -11.46
N GLN A 188 17.40 41.39 -12.31
CA GLN A 188 17.81 41.40 -13.72
C GLN A 188 19.31 41.69 -13.80
N VAL A 189 20.06 40.79 -14.43
CA VAL A 189 21.50 40.91 -14.66
C VAL A 189 21.77 41.19 -16.14
N GLY A 190 22.77 42.03 -16.42
CA GLY A 190 23.23 42.31 -17.79
C GLY A 190 24.39 41.41 -18.22
N SER A 191 24.78 41.48 -19.50
CA SER A 191 25.95 40.76 -20.05
C SER A 191 27.26 41.07 -19.32
N ASP A 192 27.36 42.27 -18.74
CA ASP A 192 28.59 42.78 -18.11
C ASP A 192 28.65 42.46 -16.60
N THR A 193 27.76 41.60 -16.11
CA THR A 193 27.69 41.25 -14.68
C THR A 193 28.94 40.50 -14.25
N ALA A 194 29.58 40.95 -13.17
CA ALA A 194 30.79 40.31 -12.65
C ALA A 194 30.52 38.84 -12.26
N LEU A 195 31.45 37.94 -12.59
CA LEU A 195 31.36 36.51 -12.28
C LEU A 195 31.14 36.25 -10.78
N SER A 196 31.74 37.06 -9.91
CA SER A 196 31.56 36.97 -8.45
C SER A 196 30.12 37.25 -8.00
N GLU A 197 29.38 38.10 -8.71
CA GLU A 197 27.97 38.33 -8.43
C GLU A 197 27.11 37.17 -8.93
N LEU A 198 27.45 36.57 -10.08
CA LEU A 198 26.80 35.34 -10.55
C LEU A 198 27.01 34.16 -9.56
N ASP A 199 28.22 34.01 -9.03
CA ASP A 199 28.52 33.02 -7.98
C ASP A 199 27.68 33.25 -6.74
N ARG A 200 27.63 34.49 -6.26
CA ARG A 200 26.80 34.88 -5.10
C ARG A 200 25.32 34.58 -5.33
N LEU A 201 24.77 34.89 -6.50
CA LEU A 201 23.37 34.61 -6.84
C LEU A 201 23.10 33.10 -6.87
N GLY A 202 24.01 32.31 -7.47
CA GLY A 202 23.95 30.85 -7.45
C GLY A 202 23.93 30.28 -6.03
N ASP A 203 24.87 30.72 -5.19
CA ASP A 203 24.96 30.31 -3.78
C ASP A 203 23.71 30.70 -2.99
N GLN A 204 23.13 31.87 -3.26
CA GLN A 204 21.89 32.32 -2.63
C GLN A 204 20.70 31.41 -2.98
N ILE A 205 20.54 31.04 -4.26
CA ILE A 205 19.49 30.11 -4.68
C ILE A 205 19.74 28.76 -3.99
N TRP A 206 20.96 28.24 -4.11
CA TRP A 206 21.35 26.94 -3.56
C TRP A 206 21.09 26.85 -2.06
N HIS A 207 21.53 27.86 -1.30
CA HIS A 207 21.35 27.92 0.14
C HIS A 207 19.86 27.86 0.52
N LYS A 208 19.01 28.68 -0.12
CA LYS A 208 17.58 28.71 0.20
C LYS A 208 16.86 27.41 -0.15
N ILE A 209 17.15 26.80 -1.29
CA ILE A 209 16.55 25.49 -1.64
C ILE A 209 17.11 24.35 -0.77
N SER A 210 18.36 24.48 -0.28
CA SER A 210 18.99 23.49 0.61
C SER A 210 18.38 23.45 2.01
N ILE A 211 17.87 24.58 2.52
CA ILE A 211 17.18 24.64 3.81
C ILE A 211 15.94 23.75 3.79
N LEU A 212 15.11 23.83 2.75
CA LEU A 212 13.94 22.96 2.60
C LEU A 212 14.28 21.50 2.32
N ARG A 213 15.37 21.26 1.59
CA ARG A 213 15.95 19.91 1.43
C ARG A 213 16.30 19.30 2.79
N ASN A 214 16.86 20.09 3.70
CA ASN A 214 17.23 19.64 5.05
C ASN A 214 16.01 19.56 5.99
N GLU A 215 14.96 20.36 5.78
CA GLU A 215 13.72 20.23 6.56
C GLU A 215 12.93 18.95 6.25
N ALA A 216 13.13 18.35 5.09
CA ALA A 216 12.58 17.02 4.76
C ALA A 216 13.37 15.86 5.40
N GLN A 217 14.60 16.11 5.88
CA GLN A 217 15.39 15.18 6.70
C GLN A 217 15.08 15.30 8.21
N LYS A 218 13.92 15.85 8.58
CA LYS A 218 13.44 16.00 9.98
C LYS A 218 12.93 14.70 10.62
N SER A 219 13.30 13.52 10.10
CA SER A 219 12.87 12.24 10.65
C SER A 219 13.20 12.09 12.13
N GLU A 220 14.41 12.46 12.53
CA GLU A 220 14.84 12.39 13.93
C GLU A 220 13.91 13.17 14.88
N ALA A 221 13.40 14.32 14.44
CA ALA A 221 12.54 15.16 15.26
C ALA A 221 11.17 14.52 15.54
N TRP A 222 10.58 13.82 14.57
CA TRP A 222 9.32 13.10 14.79
C TRP A 222 9.53 11.67 15.29
N LEU A 223 10.68 11.02 15.03
CA LEU A 223 11.05 9.75 15.64
C LEU A 223 11.27 9.87 17.15
N LYS A 224 11.81 11.02 17.61
CA LYS A 224 11.85 11.32 19.04
C LYS A 224 10.43 11.38 19.62
N LYS A 225 9.52 12.09 18.96
CA LYS A 225 8.10 12.15 19.37
C LYS A 225 7.43 10.78 19.32
N ASP A 226 7.75 9.98 18.32
CA ASP A 226 7.25 8.60 18.19
C ASP A 226 7.65 7.77 19.41
N LYS A 227 8.94 7.78 19.77
CA LYS A 227 9.45 7.13 20.97
C LYS A 227 8.79 7.64 22.26
N ASP A 228 8.56 8.94 22.36
CA ASP A 228 8.03 9.57 23.58
C ASP A 228 6.51 9.40 23.74
N TYR A 229 5.75 9.28 22.64
CA TYR A 229 4.29 9.40 22.67
C TYR A 229 3.49 8.28 21.99
N VAL A 230 4.12 7.43 21.17
CA VAL A 230 3.40 6.40 20.40
C VAL A 230 3.56 5.03 21.07
N TRP A 231 2.44 4.43 21.47
CA TRP A 231 2.40 3.02 21.85
C TRP A 231 2.16 2.16 20.61
N HIS A 232 3.25 1.70 20.00
CA HIS A 232 3.20 0.81 18.82
C HIS A 232 2.47 -0.52 19.08
N PRO A 233 1.62 -0.98 18.15
CA PRO A 233 0.91 -2.26 18.27
C PRO A 233 1.88 -3.44 18.20
N TYR A 234 1.59 -4.52 18.94
CA TYR A 234 2.38 -5.75 18.95
C TYR A 234 3.90 -5.55 19.18
N THR A 235 4.28 -4.51 19.94
CA THR A 235 5.69 -4.10 20.12
C THR A 235 6.07 -4.03 21.60
N GLN A 236 7.14 -4.74 21.99
CA GLN A 236 7.76 -4.59 23.31
C GLN A 236 8.72 -3.40 23.30
N HIS A 237 8.24 -2.22 23.70
CA HIS A 237 8.98 -0.95 23.64
C HIS A 237 10.34 -0.95 24.34
N LYS A 238 10.58 -1.84 25.31
CA LYS A 238 11.88 -1.96 25.98
C LYS A 238 12.95 -2.63 25.12
N THR A 239 12.57 -3.59 24.28
CA THR A 239 13.51 -4.48 23.56
C THR A 239 13.39 -4.42 22.06
N ALA A 240 12.31 -3.84 21.52
CA ALA A 240 12.13 -3.67 20.10
C ALA A 240 13.22 -2.77 19.51
N PRO A 241 13.68 -3.04 18.28
CA PRO A 241 14.58 -2.15 17.58
C PRO A 241 13.89 -0.81 17.29
N ARG A 242 14.71 0.18 16.96
CA ARG A 242 14.22 1.47 16.48
C ARG A 242 13.31 1.27 15.26
N PRO A 243 12.09 1.86 15.21
CA PRO A 243 11.23 1.79 14.03
C PRO A 243 11.93 2.36 12.79
N VAL A 244 11.68 1.73 11.64
CA VAL A 244 12.20 2.19 10.34
C VAL A 244 11.40 3.42 9.88
N PRO A 245 12.05 4.57 9.62
CA PRO A 245 11.37 5.79 9.21
C PRO A 245 10.93 5.76 7.75
N ILE A 246 9.69 5.33 7.51
CA ILE A 246 9.11 5.35 6.17
C ILE A 246 8.54 6.75 5.84
N VAL A 247 8.99 7.34 4.73
CA VAL A 247 8.58 8.69 4.31
C VAL A 247 7.78 8.71 3.01
N ALA A 248 7.83 7.63 2.23
CA ALA A 248 7.06 7.48 1.00
C ALA A 248 6.86 6.00 0.65
N ALA A 249 5.93 5.72 -0.27
CA ALA A 249 5.67 4.39 -0.79
C ALA A 249 5.13 4.46 -2.22
N ARG A 250 5.48 3.49 -3.07
CA ARG A 250 5.01 3.39 -4.46
C ARG A 250 5.11 1.96 -4.98
N GLY A 251 4.03 1.46 -5.58
CA GLY A 251 3.99 0.10 -6.12
C GLY A 251 4.27 -0.92 -5.02
N SER A 252 5.25 -1.79 -5.21
CA SER A 252 5.63 -2.81 -4.23
C SER A 252 6.59 -2.30 -3.14
N TYR A 253 6.97 -1.01 -3.14
CA TYR A 253 8.08 -0.51 -2.34
C TYR A 253 7.70 0.57 -1.33
N LEU A 254 8.41 0.54 -0.20
CA LEU A 254 8.50 1.60 0.80
C LEU A 254 9.86 2.31 0.66
N TYR A 255 9.89 3.59 1.03
CA TYR A 255 11.09 4.42 0.96
C TYR A 255 11.39 5.04 2.32
N THR A 256 12.64 4.91 2.77
CA THR A 256 13.10 5.50 4.02
C THR A 256 13.48 6.97 3.86
N ASP A 257 13.70 7.66 4.97
CA ASP A 257 14.27 9.01 5.02
C ASP A 257 15.71 9.11 4.50
N GLU A 258 16.44 7.99 4.50
CA GLU A 258 17.77 7.80 3.90
C GLU A 258 17.71 7.37 2.43
N ASP A 259 16.52 7.46 1.80
CA ASP A 259 16.25 7.09 0.40
C ASP A 259 16.49 5.59 0.08
N GLU A 260 16.56 4.73 1.09
CA GLU A 260 16.58 3.28 0.88
C GLU A 260 15.24 2.80 0.33
N LYS A 261 15.29 1.90 -0.65
CA LYS A 261 14.12 1.31 -1.30
C LYS A 261 13.93 -0.10 -0.75
N LEU A 262 12.84 -0.32 0.00
CA LEU A 262 12.52 -1.59 0.64
C LEU A 262 11.30 -2.23 -0.02
N LEU A 263 11.42 -3.46 -0.53
CA LEU A 263 10.28 -4.22 -1.06
C LEU A 263 9.37 -4.62 0.11
N ASP A 264 8.09 -4.24 0.04
CA ASP A 264 7.11 -4.58 1.06
C ASP A 264 6.65 -6.03 0.93
N ALA A 265 7.50 -6.92 1.42
CA ALA A 265 7.26 -8.37 1.45
C ALA A 265 6.18 -8.78 2.45
N SER A 266 5.63 -7.84 3.24
CA SER A 266 4.52 -8.07 4.16
C SER A 266 3.18 -7.50 3.66
N ALA A 267 3.21 -6.77 2.53
CA ALA A 267 2.11 -5.93 2.05
C ALA A 267 1.50 -5.08 3.17
N SER A 268 2.35 -4.48 4.01
CA SER A 268 1.96 -3.62 5.14
C SER A 268 0.87 -4.27 5.99
N TRP A 269 1.20 -5.43 6.57
CA TRP A 269 0.28 -6.26 7.35
C TRP A 269 -0.86 -6.87 6.51
N TRP A 270 -0.50 -7.37 5.32
CA TRP A 270 -1.37 -8.06 4.37
C TRP A 270 -2.49 -7.20 3.77
N THR A 271 -2.45 -5.88 4.00
CA THR A 271 -3.48 -4.93 3.57
C THR A 271 -3.25 -4.41 2.14
N CYS A 272 -1.99 -4.19 1.77
CA CYS A 272 -1.59 -3.55 0.51
C CYS A 272 -1.65 -4.52 -0.67
N THR A 273 -2.86 -4.98 -1.01
CA THR A 273 -3.10 -5.96 -2.10
C THR A 273 -2.83 -5.38 -3.49
N ILE A 274 -3.05 -4.08 -3.70
CA ILE A 274 -2.94 -3.40 -5.00
C ILE A 274 -1.59 -2.68 -5.18
N GLY A 275 -0.82 -2.55 -4.12
CA GLY A 275 0.42 -1.78 -4.10
C GLY A 275 0.19 -0.33 -3.67
N HIS A 276 1.26 0.28 -3.21
CA HIS A 276 1.28 1.58 -2.57
C HIS A 276 1.06 2.73 -3.56
N GLY A 277 0.30 3.74 -3.13
CA GLY A 277 0.14 4.99 -3.87
C GLY A 277 -0.55 4.85 -5.22
N HIS A 278 -1.42 3.84 -5.40
CA HIS A 278 -2.08 3.59 -6.68
C HIS A 278 -2.92 4.81 -7.13
N PRO A 279 -2.65 5.40 -8.32
CA PRO A 279 -3.21 6.70 -8.69
C PRO A 279 -4.74 6.71 -8.79
N ARG A 280 -5.35 5.61 -9.25
CA ARG A 280 -6.82 5.48 -9.33
C ARG A 280 -7.50 5.50 -7.95
N ILE A 281 -6.91 4.85 -6.94
CA ILE A 281 -7.48 4.85 -5.59
C ILE A 281 -7.32 6.23 -4.95
N ALA A 282 -6.14 6.85 -5.10
CA ALA A 282 -5.90 8.21 -4.62
C ALA A 282 -6.85 9.23 -5.27
N ALA A 283 -7.14 9.09 -6.57
CA ALA A 283 -8.10 9.92 -7.28
C ALA A 283 -9.53 9.73 -6.76
N ALA A 284 -9.96 8.48 -6.54
CA ALA A 284 -11.28 8.17 -5.98
C ALA A 284 -11.46 8.76 -4.57
N ILE A 285 -10.45 8.63 -3.70
CA ILE A 285 -10.42 9.22 -2.37
C ILE A 285 -10.54 10.74 -2.45
N ARG A 286 -9.72 11.41 -3.27
CA ARG A 286 -9.74 12.87 -3.42
C ARG A 286 -11.09 13.38 -3.93
N ALA A 287 -11.63 12.73 -4.97
CA ALA A 287 -12.90 13.11 -5.55
C ALA A 287 -14.05 12.93 -4.54
N GLN A 288 -14.05 11.84 -3.78
CA GLN A 288 -15.07 11.59 -2.78
C GLN A 288 -14.96 12.57 -1.61
N GLN A 289 -13.75 12.83 -1.09
CA GLN A 289 -13.50 13.81 -0.03
C GLN A 289 -14.00 15.22 -0.42
N ALA A 290 -13.80 15.63 -1.67
CA ALA A 290 -14.26 16.92 -2.16
C ALA A 290 -15.80 16.99 -2.30
N LYS A 291 -16.48 15.85 -2.45
CA LYS A 291 -17.93 15.75 -2.63
C LYS A 291 -18.69 15.56 -1.31
N LEU A 292 -18.24 14.60 -0.50
CA LEU A 292 -18.81 14.24 0.79
C LEU A 292 -17.76 13.48 1.60
N ASP A 293 -17.36 14.06 2.72
CA ASP A 293 -16.41 13.49 3.67
C ASP A 293 -17.05 12.38 4.53
N HIS A 294 -18.14 12.69 5.22
CA HIS A 294 -18.86 11.73 6.05
C HIS A 294 -20.33 12.10 6.25
N CYS A 295 -21.19 11.09 6.29
CA CYS A 295 -22.58 11.20 6.71
C CYS A 295 -22.92 9.92 7.50
N GLY A 296 -23.60 10.06 8.64
CA GLY A 296 -23.99 8.93 9.46
C GLY A 296 -24.88 7.96 8.68
N PHE A 297 -24.51 6.69 8.64
CA PHE A 297 -25.18 5.67 7.82
C PHE A 297 -26.42 5.05 8.48
N GLY A 298 -26.69 5.41 9.74
CA GLY A 298 -27.99 5.21 10.36
C GLY A 298 -28.86 6.45 10.10
N ASN A 299 -30.01 6.27 9.43
CA ASN A 299 -30.95 7.31 8.97
C ASN A 299 -30.60 8.03 7.65
N ALA A 300 -29.38 7.92 7.14
CA ALA A 300 -29.01 8.45 5.83
C ALA A 300 -28.18 7.44 5.02
N THR A 301 -28.07 7.68 3.72
CA THR A 301 -27.28 6.83 2.82
C THR A 301 -26.54 7.69 1.79
N HIS A 302 -25.65 7.05 1.03
CA HIS A 302 -24.87 7.70 -0.01
C HIS A 302 -24.51 6.69 -1.11
N GLN A 303 -24.25 7.22 -2.31
CA GLN A 303 -24.00 6.42 -3.49
C GLN A 303 -22.81 5.44 -3.34
N PRO A 304 -21.62 5.82 -2.82
CA PRO A 304 -20.50 4.88 -2.70
C PRO A 304 -20.81 3.65 -1.85
N GLY A 305 -21.53 3.83 -0.73
CA GLY A 305 -21.92 2.73 0.16
C GLY A 305 -22.92 1.79 -0.51
N SER A 306 -23.96 2.33 -1.16
CA SER A 306 -24.95 1.52 -1.87
C SER A 306 -24.34 0.74 -3.04
N GLU A 307 -23.49 1.40 -3.84
CA GLU A 307 -22.82 0.77 -4.99
C GLU A 307 -21.84 -0.31 -4.55
N LEU A 308 -21.06 -0.06 -3.49
CA LEU A 308 -20.14 -1.06 -2.96
C LEU A 308 -20.90 -2.29 -2.46
N ALA A 309 -22.02 -2.11 -1.77
CA ALA A 309 -22.83 -3.23 -1.29
C ALA A 309 -23.36 -4.07 -2.47
N ALA A 310 -23.88 -3.41 -3.51
CA ALA A 310 -24.33 -4.08 -4.73
C ALA A 310 -23.21 -4.90 -5.40
N ARG A 311 -22.00 -4.32 -5.53
CA ARG A 311 -20.85 -5.02 -6.14
C ARG A 311 -20.34 -6.18 -5.30
N LEU A 312 -20.30 -6.04 -3.97
CA LEU A 312 -19.90 -7.13 -3.09
C LEU A 312 -20.90 -8.29 -3.15
N ILE A 313 -22.21 -8.01 -3.18
CA ILE A 313 -23.24 -9.06 -3.36
C ILE A 313 -23.13 -9.72 -4.74
N ALA A 314 -22.93 -8.95 -5.80
CA ALA A 314 -22.73 -9.51 -7.14
C ALA A 314 -21.48 -10.40 -7.21
N LEU A 315 -20.39 -9.99 -6.55
CA LEU A 315 -19.15 -10.75 -6.48
C LEU A 315 -19.30 -12.02 -5.64
N ALA A 316 -20.02 -11.97 -4.52
CA ALA A 316 -20.31 -13.12 -3.68
C ALA A 316 -21.21 -14.14 -4.41
N GLY A 317 -22.29 -13.66 -5.02
CA GLY A 317 -23.33 -14.48 -5.62
C GLY A 317 -24.41 -14.88 -4.61
N LYS A 318 -25.42 -15.62 -5.08
CA LYS A 318 -26.47 -16.16 -4.21
C LYS A 318 -25.89 -17.22 -3.26
N PRO A 319 -26.41 -17.36 -2.02
CA PRO A 319 -27.64 -16.75 -1.48
C PRO A 319 -27.45 -15.44 -0.69
N PHE A 320 -26.27 -14.81 -0.76
CA PHE A 320 -25.99 -13.55 -0.08
C PHE A 320 -26.87 -12.41 -0.61
N SER A 321 -27.34 -11.55 0.29
CA SER A 321 -28.20 -10.42 -0.12
C SER A 321 -28.04 -9.13 0.68
N LYS A 322 -27.24 -9.13 1.75
CA LYS A 322 -26.96 -7.93 2.56
C LYS A 322 -25.50 -7.83 2.97
N VAL A 323 -25.07 -6.58 3.09
CA VAL A 323 -23.75 -6.17 3.56
C VAL A 323 -23.96 -5.27 4.76
N PHE A 324 -23.25 -5.54 5.84
CA PHE A 324 -23.11 -4.64 6.97
C PHE A 324 -21.68 -4.11 7.00
N TYR A 325 -21.50 -2.80 7.08
CA TYR A 325 -20.16 -2.19 7.14
C TYR A 325 -19.68 -2.02 8.57
N SER A 326 -18.38 -2.18 8.79
CA SER A 326 -17.70 -1.85 10.04
C SER A 326 -16.29 -1.32 9.74
N ASP A 327 -15.49 -1.04 10.77
CA ASP A 327 -14.23 -0.30 10.60
C ASP A 327 -13.01 -1.20 10.31
N ASN A 328 -13.02 -2.45 10.80
CA ASN A 328 -11.91 -3.39 10.67
C ASN A 328 -12.37 -4.85 10.80
N GLY A 329 -11.45 -5.80 10.58
CA GLY A 329 -11.72 -7.23 10.62
C GLY A 329 -12.32 -7.72 11.94
N SER A 330 -11.76 -7.31 13.09
CA SER A 330 -12.29 -7.68 14.42
C SER A 330 -13.74 -7.24 14.59
N CYS A 331 -14.06 -6.02 14.15
CA CYS A 331 -15.43 -5.51 14.19
C CYS A 331 -16.37 -6.25 13.25
N ALA A 332 -15.93 -6.64 12.04
CA ALA A 332 -16.73 -7.46 11.14
C ALA A 332 -17.03 -8.85 11.73
N VAL A 333 -16.06 -9.44 12.42
CA VAL A 333 -16.25 -10.69 13.16
C VAL A 333 -17.25 -10.49 14.29
N GLU A 334 -17.13 -9.46 15.13
CA GLU A 334 -18.12 -9.22 16.19
C GLU A 334 -19.54 -9.00 15.66
N VAL A 335 -19.68 -8.31 14.53
CA VAL A 335 -20.96 -8.20 13.81
C VAL A 335 -21.47 -9.59 13.42
N ALA A 336 -20.63 -10.44 12.83
CA ALA A 336 -21.00 -11.80 12.42
C ALA A 336 -21.45 -12.67 13.61
N LEU A 337 -20.72 -12.60 14.73
CA LEU A 337 -21.05 -13.34 15.95
C LEU A 337 -22.40 -12.89 16.54
N LYS A 338 -22.63 -11.57 16.61
CA LYS A 338 -23.92 -11.00 17.04
C LYS A 338 -25.06 -11.41 16.10
N MET A 339 -24.82 -11.35 14.79
CA MET A 339 -25.79 -11.77 13.78
C MET A 339 -26.18 -13.24 13.96
N ALA A 340 -25.20 -14.13 14.18
CA ALA A 340 -25.46 -15.56 14.38
C ALA A 340 -26.32 -15.83 15.61
N VAL A 341 -25.97 -15.29 16.78
CA VAL A 341 -26.74 -15.49 18.02
C VAL A 341 -28.13 -14.86 17.95
N GLN A 342 -28.23 -13.64 17.41
CA GLN A 342 -29.50 -12.92 17.35
C GLN A 342 -30.44 -13.53 16.29
N THR A 343 -29.92 -14.15 15.23
CA THR A 343 -30.73 -14.97 14.28
C THR A 343 -31.50 -16.05 15.03
N TRP A 344 -30.83 -16.80 15.90
CA TRP A 344 -31.48 -17.85 16.69
C TRP A 344 -32.41 -17.28 17.75
N THR A 345 -32.00 -16.21 18.44
CA THR A 345 -32.84 -15.51 19.42
C THR A 345 -34.16 -15.02 18.80
N ASN A 346 -34.10 -14.35 17.65
CA ASN A 346 -35.29 -13.85 16.95
C ASN A 346 -36.19 -14.98 16.43
N ARG A 347 -35.63 -16.18 16.23
CA ARG A 347 -36.35 -17.43 15.92
C ARG A 347 -36.80 -18.20 17.17
N ASN A 348 -36.71 -17.61 18.36
CA ASN A 348 -37.05 -18.21 19.65
C ASN A 348 -36.20 -19.45 20.02
N GLN A 349 -34.99 -19.59 19.48
CA GLN A 349 -34.03 -20.66 19.79
C GLN A 349 -32.87 -20.13 20.66
N THR A 350 -33.19 -19.61 21.84
CA THR A 350 -32.24 -18.91 22.72
C THR A 350 -31.14 -19.78 23.33
N LYS A 351 -31.26 -21.12 23.23
CA LYS A 351 -30.20 -22.06 23.66
C LYS A 351 -28.97 -22.02 22.77
N ARG A 352 -29.11 -21.60 21.50
CA ARG A 352 -28.03 -21.52 20.52
C ARG A 352 -27.25 -20.21 20.72
N SER A 353 -26.25 -20.26 21.60
CA SER A 353 -25.49 -19.08 22.04
C SER A 353 -23.98 -19.27 22.06
N LYS A 354 -23.48 -20.49 21.84
CA LYS A 354 -22.05 -20.81 21.82
C LYS A 354 -21.46 -20.75 20.41
N PHE A 355 -20.14 -20.57 20.34
CA PHE A 355 -19.40 -20.56 19.09
C PHE A 355 -18.36 -21.67 19.09
N LEU A 356 -18.31 -22.44 18.01
CA LEU A 356 -17.22 -23.37 17.73
C LEU A 356 -16.10 -22.62 17.01
N TYR A 357 -14.86 -22.74 17.50
CA TYR A 357 -13.66 -22.19 16.86
C TYR A 357 -12.52 -23.21 16.91
N PHE A 358 -11.41 -22.93 16.23
CA PHE A 358 -10.32 -23.88 16.04
C PHE A 358 -9.01 -23.41 16.67
N GLU A 359 -8.21 -24.38 17.13
CA GLU A 359 -6.82 -24.16 17.53
C GLU A 359 -6.05 -23.36 16.46
N GLY A 360 -5.20 -22.41 16.89
CA GLY A 360 -4.43 -21.55 15.98
C GLY A 360 -5.22 -20.42 15.31
N ALA A 361 -6.54 -20.31 15.56
CA ALA A 361 -7.37 -19.30 14.90
C ALA A 361 -7.06 -17.88 15.39
N TYR A 362 -7.15 -16.92 14.47
CA TYR A 362 -7.13 -15.51 14.78
C TYR A 362 -8.24 -14.78 14.04
N HIS A 363 -9.06 -14.05 14.80
CA HIS A 363 -10.20 -13.29 14.26
C HIS A 363 -10.18 -11.81 14.62
N GLY A 364 -9.09 -11.34 15.25
CA GLY A 364 -8.93 -9.96 15.69
C GLY A 364 -8.72 -9.80 17.19
N ASP A 365 -8.63 -8.54 17.63
CA ASP A 365 -8.14 -8.17 18.97
C ASP A 365 -9.19 -7.48 19.86
N THR A 366 -10.45 -7.39 19.40
CA THR A 366 -11.57 -6.95 20.25
C THR A 366 -12.11 -8.13 21.05
N PHE A 367 -12.73 -7.89 22.22
CA PHE A 367 -13.08 -8.97 23.15
C PHE A 367 -13.94 -10.07 22.54
N GLY A 368 -14.88 -9.75 21.65
CA GLY A 368 -15.68 -10.77 20.98
C GLY A 368 -14.90 -11.58 19.95
N ALA A 369 -13.97 -10.94 19.23
CA ALA A 369 -13.08 -11.62 18.30
C ALA A 369 -12.05 -12.51 19.03
N MET A 370 -11.48 -12.03 20.14
CA MET A 370 -10.56 -12.81 21.00
C MET A 370 -11.23 -14.06 21.60
N ALA A 371 -12.53 -13.99 21.89
CA ALA A 371 -13.30 -15.09 22.49
C ALA A 371 -13.46 -16.31 21.57
N VAL A 372 -13.23 -16.14 20.27
CA VAL A 372 -13.27 -17.20 19.25
C VAL A 372 -11.91 -17.40 18.58
N ALA A 373 -10.84 -16.85 19.15
CA ALA A 373 -9.47 -17.05 18.69
C ALA A 373 -8.72 -18.02 19.63
N GLU A 374 -7.51 -18.43 19.25
CA GLU A 374 -6.65 -19.23 20.12
C GLU A 374 -6.43 -18.52 21.47
N SER A 375 -6.72 -19.24 22.56
CA SER A 375 -6.61 -18.69 23.93
C SER A 375 -5.15 -18.51 24.41
N GLY A 376 -4.19 -19.10 23.67
CA GLY A 376 -2.75 -18.98 23.88
C GLY A 376 -2.14 -17.71 23.27
N GLY A 377 -0.83 -17.55 23.41
CA GLY A 377 -0.10 -16.46 22.73
C GLY A 377 -0.59 -15.05 23.08
N PHE A 378 -1.17 -14.35 22.10
CA PHE A 378 -1.54 -12.93 22.15
C PHE A 378 -2.62 -12.61 23.19
N HIS A 379 -3.57 -13.52 23.38
CA HIS A 379 -4.80 -13.24 24.13
C HIS A 379 -4.78 -13.83 25.54
N LYS A 380 -3.69 -14.49 25.94
CA LYS A 380 -3.55 -15.18 27.24
C LYS A 380 -3.91 -14.31 28.44
N ALA A 381 -3.53 -13.04 28.44
CA ALA A 381 -3.82 -12.11 29.54
C ALA A 381 -5.31 -11.76 29.66
N PHE A 382 -6.06 -11.91 28.56
CA PHE A 382 -7.47 -11.53 28.43
C PHE A 382 -8.44 -12.70 28.50
N ALA A 383 -7.93 -13.95 28.47
CA ALA A 383 -8.74 -15.16 28.53
C ALA A 383 -9.81 -15.19 29.66
N PRO A 384 -9.57 -14.62 30.86
CA PRO A 384 -10.61 -14.55 31.90
C PRO A 384 -11.77 -13.57 31.63
N TYR A 385 -11.64 -12.68 30.64
CA TYR A 385 -12.57 -11.57 30.39
C TYR A 385 -13.42 -11.74 29.11
N VAL A 386 -13.16 -12.81 28.35
CA VAL A 386 -13.90 -13.14 27.13
C VAL A 386 -14.98 -14.18 27.41
N PHE A 387 -16.03 -14.24 26.58
CA PHE A 387 -16.99 -15.34 26.66
C PHE A 387 -16.33 -16.65 26.24
N LYS A 388 -16.84 -17.77 26.76
CA LYS A 388 -16.25 -19.09 26.51
C LYS A 388 -16.87 -19.73 25.26
N GLY A 389 -16.09 -19.82 24.18
CA GLY A 389 -16.41 -20.67 23.03
C GLY A 389 -16.09 -22.15 23.26
N ILE A 390 -16.31 -22.95 22.22
CA ILE A 390 -15.97 -24.36 22.15
C ILE A 390 -14.76 -24.46 21.22
N GLU A 391 -13.59 -24.78 21.78
CA GLU A 391 -12.37 -24.98 21.00
C GLU A 391 -12.32 -26.40 20.45
N ALA A 392 -12.04 -26.53 19.15
CA ALA A 392 -11.78 -27.79 18.49
C ALA A 392 -10.36 -27.83 17.92
N PRO A 393 -9.72 -29.02 17.86
CA PRO A 393 -8.42 -29.16 17.21
C PRO A 393 -8.55 -28.90 15.71
N LEU A 394 -7.49 -28.33 15.11
CA LEU A 394 -7.44 -28.17 13.67
C LEU A 394 -7.31 -29.54 12.96
N VAL A 395 -8.17 -29.79 11.98
CA VAL A 395 -8.19 -31.05 11.24
C VAL A 395 -7.48 -30.86 9.90
N THR A 396 -6.16 -30.73 9.97
CA THR A 396 -5.27 -30.67 8.80
C THR A 396 -4.29 -31.84 8.81
N SER A 397 -4.06 -32.43 7.64
CA SER A 397 -3.25 -33.62 7.42
C SER A 397 -1.75 -33.39 7.66
N HIS A 398 -1.28 -32.14 7.57
CA HIS A 398 -0.02 -31.65 8.11
C HIS A 398 -0.06 -30.12 8.01
N PRO A 399 0.29 -29.32 9.03
CA PRO A 399 0.14 -27.86 8.97
C PRO A 399 1.04 -27.13 7.94
N SER A 400 1.70 -27.85 7.01
CA SER A 400 3.01 -27.41 6.54
C SER A 400 3.58 -28.00 5.23
N ARG A 401 2.76 -28.52 4.31
CA ARG A 401 3.24 -28.79 2.94
C ARG A 401 2.23 -28.32 1.89
N ILE A 402 2.73 -28.08 0.68
CA ILE A 402 1.99 -27.65 -0.50
C ILE A 402 0.69 -28.46 -0.61
N CYS A 403 -0.43 -27.82 -0.27
CA CYS A 403 -1.81 -28.27 -0.42
C CYS A 403 -1.98 -29.80 -0.25
N PRO A 404 -2.07 -30.33 0.98
CA PRO A 404 -2.28 -31.76 1.12
C PRO A 404 -3.64 -32.15 0.52
N GLY A 405 -3.60 -33.16 -0.33
CA GLY A 405 -4.80 -33.86 -0.77
C GLY A 405 -5.09 -34.96 0.25
N GLY A 406 -6.06 -34.70 1.13
CA GLY A 406 -6.75 -35.67 1.99
C GLY A 406 -5.93 -36.90 2.40
N SER A 407 -5.24 -36.82 3.54
CA SER A 407 -4.59 -38.00 4.11
C SER A 407 -5.58 -38.84 4.94
N ALA A 408 -5.32 -40.14 5.06
CA ALA A 408 -6.05 -41.04 5.95
C ALA A 408 -5.96 -40.63 7.44
N GLU A 409 -5.04 -39.72 7.79
CA GLU A 409 -4.84 -39.21 9.16
C GLU A 409 -5.95 -38.24 9.61
N LEU A 410 -6.83 -37.80 8.70
CA LEU A 410 -7.94 -36.91 9.01
C LEU A 410 -9.10 -37.62 9.73
N GLU A 411 -9.30 -38.93 9.52
CA GLU A 411 -10.50 -39.63 10.00
C GLU A 411 -10.68 -39.64 11.53
N PRO A 412 -9.65 -39.90 12.36
CA PRO A 412 -9.78 -39.79 13.81
C PRO A 412 -10.15 -38.37 14.26
N ARG A 413 -9.62 -37.35 13.58
CA ARG A 413 -9.88 -35.94 13.88
C ARG A 413 -11.30 -35.53 13.45
N LYS A 414 -11.77 -35.98 12.28
CA LYS A 414 -13.15 -35.81 11.82
C LYS A 414 -14.16 -36.45 12.78
N LYS A 415 -13.84 -37.64 13.32
CA LYS A 415 -14.66 -38.32 14.33
C LYS A 415 -14.74 -37.52 15.63
N ASN A 416 -13.61 -36.95 16.08
CA ASN A 416 -13.60 -36.08 17.25
C ASN A 416 -14.44 -34.82 17.03
N LEU A 417 -14.32 -34.16 15.87
CA LEU A 417 -15.16 -33.01 15.54
C LEU A 417 -16.65 -33.38 15.57
N ARG A 418 -17.04 -34.45 14.87
CA ARG A 418 -18.44 -34.91 14.87
C ARG A 418 -18.97 -35.14 16.28
N LYS A 419 -18.17 -35.75 17.16
CA LYS A 419 -18.53 -35.94 18.56
C LYS A 419 -18.83 -34.60 19.26
N ILE A 420 -18.05 -33.54 19.01
CA ILE A 420 -18.32 -32.20 19.56
C ILE A 420 -19.68 -31.67 19.06
N PHE A 421 -20.02 -31.86 17.78
CA PHE A 421 -21.34 -31.51 17.23
C PHE A 421 -22.47 -32.35 17.84
N GLU A 422 -22.28 -33.66 18.00
CA GLU A 422 -23.25 -34.55 18.64
C GLU A 422 -23.54 -34.17 20.10
N GLU A 423 -22.50 -33.78 20.85
CA GLU A 423 -22.62 -33.45 22.27
C GLU A 423 -23.12 -32.02 22.52
N GLN A 424 -22.77 -31.06 21.66
CA GLN A 424 -22.95 -29.63 21.95
C GLN A 424 -23.62 -28.83 20.82
N GLY A 425 -23.94 -29.45 19.68
CA GLY A 425 -24.44 -28.77 18.48
C GLY A 425 -25.78 -28.03 18.66
N GLU A 426 -26.63 -28.46 19.60
CA GLU A 426 -27.88 -27.75 19.93
C GLU A 426 -27.66 -26.43 20.68
N GLU A 427 -26.49 -26.25 21.29
CA GLU A 427 -26.10 -25.02 22.00
C GLU A 427 -25.28 -24.07 21.11
N MET A 428 -24.83 -24.55 19.94
CA MET A 428 -24.02 -23.76 19.01
C MET A 428 -24.90 -22.84 18.17
N ALA A 429 -24.56 -21.55 18.19
CA ALA A 429 -25.07 -20.56 17.26
C ALA A 429 -24.36 -20.65 15.91
N ALA A 430 -23.02 -20.74 15.94
CA ALA A 430 -22.20 -20.80 14.74
C ALA A 430 -20.86 -21.51 14.96
N ALA A 431 -20.26 -22.00 13.87
CA ALA A 431 -18.86 -22.32 13.76
C ALA A 431 -18.14 -21.23 12.97
N ILE A 432 -16.97 -20.78 13.42
CA ILE A 432 -16.15 -19.76 12.76
C ILE A 432 -14.77 -20.32 12.41
N ILE A 433 -14.28 -20.00 11.21
CA ILE A 433 -12.96 -20.39 10.75
C ILE A 433 -12.40 -19.40 9.71
N GLU A 434 -11.08 -19.23 9.69
CA GLU A 434 -10.37 -18.65 8.54
C GLU A 434 -10.36 -19.71 7.42
N PRO A 435 -11.08 -19.52 6.29
CA PRO A 435 -11.21 -20.57 5.30
C PRO A 435 -9.89 -20.75 4.52
N TRP A 436 -9.49 -22.01 4.37
CA TRP A 436 -8.29 -22.48 3.68
C TRP A 436 -6.95 -22.09 4.31
N ILE A 437 -6.77 -20.86 4.79
CA ILE A 437 -5.48 -20.42 5.36
C ILE A 437 -5.71 -19.70 6.68
N GLN A 438 -5.13 -20.22 7.77
CA GLN A 438 -4.99 -19.46 9.03
C GLN A 438 -3.77 -18.56 8.93
N GLY A 439 -3.98 -17.26 8.82
CA GLY A 439 -2.90 -16.29 8.57
C GLY A 439 -2.00 -16.11 9.78
N ALA A 440 -2.56 -15.63 10.90
CA ALA A 440 -1.77 -15.31 12.09
C ALA A 440 -1.28 -16.54 12.86
N GLY A 441 -1.93 -17.69 12.69
CA GLY A 441 -1.46 -19.00 13.18
C GLY A 441 -0.18 -19.50 12.48
N GLY A 442 0.36 -18.74 11.53
CA GLY A 442 1.59 -19.06 10.81
C GLY A 442 1.33 -19.40 9.34
N MET A 443 0.36 -18.81 8.66
CA MET A 443 0.05 -19.13 7.25
C MET A 443 -0.26 -20.62 7.04
N ILE A 444 -0.96 -21.26 7.98
CA ILE A 444 -1.25 -22.69 7.94
C ILE A 444 -2.28 -22.95 6.82
N ILE A 445 -1.89 -23.73 5.81
CA ILE A 445 -2.79 -24.16 4.73
C ILE A 445 -3.55 -25.40 5.19
N GLN A 446 -4.88 -25.33 5.12
CA GLN A 446 -5.82 -26.37 5.53
C GLN A 446 -6.28 -27.20 4.31
N ASP A 447 -6.67 -28.44 4.55
CA ASP A 447 -7.30 -29.29 3.53
C ASP A 447 -8.67 -28.72 3.09
N LEU A 448 -8.95 -28.68 1.79
CA LEU A 448 -10.29 -28.26 1.29
C LEU A 448 -11.39 -29.25 1.69
N ASP A 449 -11.07 -30.55 1.75
CA ASP A 449 -12.01 -31.60 2.18
C ASP A 449 -12.40 -31.46 3.65
N TRP A 450 -11.50 -30.92 4.47
CA TRP A 450 -11.81 -30.56 5.84
C TRP A 450 -12.86 -29.45 5.92
N LEU A 451 -12.70 -28.37 5.13
CA LEU A 451 -13.67 -27.28 5.09
C LEU A 451 -15.05 -27.75 4.62
N ARG A 452 -15.07 -28.66 3.64
CA ARG A 452 -16.32 -29.29 3.17
C ARG A 452 -16.99 -30.09 4.28
N TYR A 453 -16.24 -30.90 4.99
CA TYR A 453 -16.76 -31.69 6.11
C TYR A 453 -17.30 -30.82 7.26
N LEU A 454 -16.62 -29.71 7.58
CA LEU A 454 -17.14 -28.74 8.55
C LEU A 454 -18.49 -28.14 8.09
N ALA A 455 -18.61 -27.79 6.82
CA ALA A 455 -19.85 -27.26 6.26
C ALA A 455 -20.99 -28.31 6.29
N GLU A 456 -20.69 -29.57 5.98
CA GLU A 456 -21.65 -30.68 6.10
C GLU A 456 -22.15 -30.84 7.54
N LEU A 457 -21.26 -30.81 8.53
CA LEU A 457 -21.65 -30.86 9.95
C LEU A 457 -22.48 -29.65 10.37
N CYS A 458 -22.11 -28.45 9.93
CA CYS A 458 -22.89 -27.23 10.20
C CYS A 458 -24.31 -27.36 9.66
N GLN A 459 -24.46 -27.88 8.44
CA GLN A 459 -25.76 -28.15 7.83
C GLN A 459 -26.56 -29.22 8.59
N GLU A 460 -25.93 -30.36 8.91
CA GLU A 460 -26.56 -31.49 9.62
C GLU A 460 -27.11 -31.08 10.99
N PHE A 461 -26.33 -30.34 11.78
CA PHE A 461 -26.66 -29.94 13.15
C PHE A 461 -27.35 -28.57 13.27
N LYS A 462 -27.61 -27.91 12.13
CA LYS A 462 -28.19 -26.57 12.04
C LYS A 462 -27.38 -25.53 12.82
N VAL A 463 -26.08 -25.54 12.63
CA VAL A 463 -25.13 -24.56 13.16
C VAL A 463 -24.75 -23.63 12.01
N LEU A 464 -24.81 -22.31 12.21
CA LEU A 464 -24.44 -21.37 11.14
C LEU A 464 -22.93 -21.43 10.87
N LEU A 465 -22.51 -21.28 9.62
CA LEU A 465 -21.10 -21.26 9.23
C LEU A 465 -20.64 -19.82 8.96
N ILE A 466 -19.60 -19.38 9.68
CA ILE A 466 -18.97 -18.07 9.52
C ILE A 466 -17.57 -18.26 8.93
N PHE A 467 -17.29 -17.63 7.80
CA PHE A 467 -15.96 -17.57 7.24
C PHE A 467 -15.31 -16.21 7.44
N ASP A 468 -14.15 -16.21 8.09
CA ASP A 468 -13.31 -15.04 8.20
C ASP A 468 -12.40 -14.89 6.98
N GLU A 469 -12.92 -14.28 5.91
CA GLU A 469 -12.18 -13.99 4.68
C GLU A 469 -11.40 -12.66 4.75
N VAL A 470 -11.16 -12.12 5.96
CA VAL A 470 -10.41 -10.86 6.13
C VAL A 470 -9.00 -10.95 5.54
N PHE A 471 -8.34 -12.11 5.64
CA PHE A 471 -7.02 -12.35 5.05
C PHE A 471 -7.09 -12.95 3.64
N THR A 472 -7.97 -13.93 3.43
CA THR A 472 -7.99 -14.76 2.22
C THR A 472 -8.80 -14.17 1.07
N GLY A 473 -9.75 -13.30 1.37
CA GLY A 473 -10.65 -12.73 0.37
C GLY A 473 -9.97 -11.80 -0.64
N LEU A 474 -10.71 -11.56 -1.72
CA LEU A 474 -10.38 -10.60 -2.78
C LEU A 474 -9.08 -10.92 -3.53
N GLY A 475 -8.88 -12.19 -3.88
CA GLY A 475 -7.88 -12.61 -4.86
C GLY A 475 -6.52 -13.00 -4.31
N ARG A 476 -6.23 -12.72 -3.03
CA ARG A 476 -4.93 -12.99 -2.39
C ARG A 476 -4.44 -14.43 -2.61
N ILE A 477 -5.38 -15.36 -2.52
CA ILE A 477 -5.15 -16.80 -2.53
C ILE A 477 -5.22 -17.42 -3.94
N GLY A 478 -5.29 -16.61 -5.00
CA GLY A 478 -5.50 -17.13 -6.37
C GLY A 478 -6.96 -17.49 -6.68
N ASP A 479 -7.89 -17.14 -5.80
CA ASP A 479 -9.34 -17.17 -6.01
C ASP A 479 -9.96 -15.94 -5.35
N VAL A 480 -11.13 -15.49 -5.83
CA VAL A 480 -11.78 -14.30 -5.26
C VAL A 480 -12.14 -14.52 -3.79
N PHE A 481 -12.62 -15.70 -3.44
CA PHE A 481 -12.94 -16.11 -2.06
C PHE A 481 -12.56 -17.58 -1.87
N ALA A 482 -12.09 -17.93 -0.68
CA ALA A 482 -11.68 -19.30 -0.35
C ALA A 482 -12.86 -20.28 -0.42
N TYR A 483 -14.07 -19.86 -0.04
CA TYR A 483 -15.25 -20.74 -0.11
C TYR A 483 -15.55 -21.21 -1.53
N LYS A 484 -15.32 -20.35 -2.54
CA LYS A 484 -15.52 -20.71 -3.95
C LYS A 484 -14.56 -21.80 -4.39
N ARG A 485 -13.30 -21.74 -3.91
CA ARG A 485 -12.30 -22.79 -4.12
C ARG A 485 -12.70 -24.10 -3.45
N ALA A 486 -13.23 -24.03 -2.23
CA ALA A 486 -13.73 -25.19 -1.51
C ALA A 486 -15.03 -25.76 -2.10
N GLY A 487 -15.78 -24.99 -2.88
CA GLY A 487 -17.07 -25.42 -3.46
C GLY A 487 -18.20 -25.48 -2.43
N ILE A 488 -18.11 -24.68 -1.36
CA ILE A 488 -19.08 -24.59 -0.26
C ILE A 488 -19.48 -23.13 -0.07
N THR A 489 -20.63 -22.88 0.57
CA THR A 489 -21.12 -21.51 0.82
C THR A 489 -21.38 -21.33 2.31
N PRO A 490 -20.72 -20.36 2.99
CA PRO A 490 -21.02 -20.06 4.39
C PRO A 490 -22.32 -19.25 4.52
N ASP A 491 -22.86 -19.16 5.73
CA ASP A 491 -24.02 -18.32 6.02
C ASP A 491 -23.63 -16.85 6.21
N ILE A 492 -22.44 -16.61 6.75
CA ILE A 492 -21.86 -15.29 6.97
C ILE A 492 -20.39 -15.31 6.54
N PHE A 493 -19.90 -14.24 5.92
CA PHE A 493 -18.46 -14.05 5.81
C PHE A 493 -18.00 -12.61 5.97
N CYS A 494 -16.77 -12.45 6.46
CA CYS A 494 -16.17 -11.17 6.81
C CYS A 494 -15.06 -10.79 5.83
N LEU A 495 -14.98 -9.50 5.47
CA LEU A 495 -13.95 -8.92 4.62
C LEU A 495 -13.36 -7.67 5.29
N ALA A 496 -12.07 -7.42 5.12
CA ALA A 496 -11.41 -6.15 5.43
C ALA A 496 -10.11 -6.05 4.61
N LYS A 497 -9.00 -5.56 5.19
CA LYS A 497 -7.64 -5.55 4.60
C LYS A 497 -7.62 -5.12 3.12
N GLY A 498 -7.55 -6.09 2.20
CA GLY A 498 -7.50 -5.86 0.75
C GLY A 498 -8.75 -5.19 0.16
N LEU A 499 -9.84 -5.08 0.92
CA LEU A 499 -11.09 -4.42 0.49
C LEU A 499 -10.86 -3.02 -0.08
N THR A 500 -10.01 -2.21 0.57
CA THR A 500 -9.65 -0.85 0.12
C THR A 500 -8.30 -0.79 -0.59
N GLY A 501 -7.74 -1.94 -0.97
CA GLY A 501 -6.39 -2.07 -1.52
C GLY A 501 -5.27 -1.65 -0.53
N GLY A 502 -5.60 -1.54 0.77
CA GLY A 502 -4.68 -1.15 1.84
C GLY A 502 -4.64 0.36 2.15
N ASN A 503 -5.59 1.15 1.64
CA ASN A 503 -5.54 2.61 1.77
C ASN A 503 -6.29 3.16 3.00
N LEU A 504 -7.43 2.57 3.36
CA LEU A 504 -8.30 3.08 4.42
C LEU A 504 -8.93 1.91 5.20
N PRO A 505 -9.19 2.07 6.51
CA PRO A 505 -9.97 1.10 7.28
C PRO A 505 -11.39 1.01 6.72
N LEU A 506 -11.80 -0.21 6.37
CA LEU A 506 -13.16 -0.58 6.05
C LEU A 506 -13.27 -2.10 6.16
N ALA A 507 -14.36 -2.56 6.73
CA ALA A 507 -14.71 -3.96 6.75
C ALA A 507 -16.18 -4.16 6.38
N ALA A 508 -16.51 -5.38 5.97
CA ALA A 508 -17.84 -5.77 5.54
C ALA A 508 -18.17 -7.16 6.04
N THR A 509 -19.37 -7.33 6.60
CA THR A 509 -19.96 -8.63 6.95
C THR A 509 -21.09 -8.89 5.99
N LEU A 510 -20.98 -9.96 5.21
CA LEU A 510 -21.96 -10.38 4.23
C LEU A 510 -22.80 -11.52 4.78
N VAL A 511 -24.12 -11.46 4.59
CA VAL A 511 -25.06 -12.46 5.11
C VAL A 511 -26.03 -12.95 4.04
N THR A 512 -26.47 -14.19 4.21
CA THR A 512 -27.55 -14.77 3.41
C THR A 512 -28.87 -14.04 3.65
N SER A 513 -29.79 -14.19 2.69
CA SER A 513 -31.16 -13.65 2.82
C SER A 513 -31.88 -14.22 4.04
N GLU A 514 -31.68 -15.51 4.30
CA GLU A 514 -32.28 -16.20 5.44
C GLU A 514 -31.90 -15.57 6.79
N ILE A 515 -30.63 -15.19 6.97
CA ILE A 515 -30.19 -14.50 8.18
C ILE A 515 -30.82 -13.12 8.26
N PHE A 516 -30.78 -12.34 7.18
CA PHE A 516 -31.34 -10.99 7.21
C PHE A 516 -32.85 -10.99 7.52
N GLU A 517 -33.60 -11.93 6.96
CA GLU A 517 -35.04 -12.10 7.21
C GLU A 517 -35.36 -12.37 8.69
N ALA A 518 -34.44 -13.00 9.44
CA ALA A 518 -34.62 -13.21 10.87
C ALA A 518 -34.58 -11.91 11.71
N PHE A 519 -34.17 -10.78 11.14
CA PHE A 519 -34.14 -9.47 11.81
C PHE A 519 -35.30 -8.56 11.38
N LEU A 520 -36.13 -8.98 10.42
CA LEU A 520 -37.28 -8.20 9.98
C LEU A 520 -38.47 -8.48 10.90
N ASP A 521 -38.90 -7.46 11.63
CA ASP A 521 -40.04 -7.52 12.54
C ASP A 521 -40.58 -6.10 12.79
N ASP A 522 -41.83 -6.00 13.25
CA ASP A 522 -42.42 -4.74 13.68
C ASP A 522 -41.86 -4.30 15.05
N ASP A 523 -41.37 -5.24 15.86
CA ASP A 523 -40.64 -4.95 17.09
C ASP A 523 -39.19 -4.55 16.79
N GLY A 524 -38.92 -3.25 16.89
CA GLY A 524 -37.58 -2.68 16.70
C GLY A 524 -36.49 -3.27 17.61
N SER A 525 -36.84 -3.93 18.71
CA SER A 525 -35.87 -4.62 19.57
C SER A 525 -35.20 -5.83 18.89
N LYS A 526 -35.82 -6.38 17.83
CA LYS A 526 -35.26 -7.48 17.03
C LYS A 526 -34.28 -7.03 15.96
N ALA A 527 -34.16 -5.72 15.72
CA ALA A 527 -33.14 -5.19 14.82
C ALA A 527 -31.74 -5.44 15.36
N LEU A 528 -30.74 -5.47 14.46
CA LEU A 528 -29.34 -5.51 14.87
C LEU A 528 -28.92 -4.12 15.37
N LEU A 529 -29.03 -3.91 16.68
CA LEU A 529 -28.58 -2.68 17.35
C LEU A 529 -27.04 -2.71 17.51
N HIS A 530 -26.36 -2.52 16.39
CA HIS A 530 -24.90 -2.40 16.29
C HIS A 530 -24.56 -1.37 15.22
N GLY A 531 -23.54 -0.58 15.47
CA GLY A 531 -23.06 0.41 14.52
C GLY A 531 -21.98 1.28 15.17
N HIS A 532 -21.03 1.71 14.36
CA HIS A 532 -19.98 2.63 14.75
C HIS A 532 -20.15 3.97 14.04
N THR A 533 -19.51 5.02 14.57
CA THR A 533 -19.60 6.37 14.01
C THR A 533 -19.21 6.43 12.53
N PHE A 534 -18.19 5.68 12.10
CA PHE A 534 -17.70 5.66 10.72
C PHE A 534 -18.28 4.53 9.85
N THR A 535 -19.32 3.84 10.32
CA THR A 535 -20.03 2.80 9.55
C THR A 535 -20.33 3.29 8.15
N GLY A 536 -19.86 2.55 7.13
CA GLY A 536 -20.08 2.89 5.73
C GLY A 536 -19.47 4.24 5.32
N ASN A 537 -18.29 4.62 5.82
CA ASN A 537 -17.63 5.87 5.44
C ASN A 537 -17.52 6.01 3.90
N PRO A 538 -18.04 7.09 3.28
CA PRO A 538 -18.12 7.21 1.83
C PRO A 538 -16.74 7.24 1.15
N ILE A 539 -15.72 7.84 1.79
CA ILE A 539 -14.35 7.89 1.26
C ILE A 539 -13.74 6.48 1.21
N ALA A 540 -13.91 5.70 2.28
CA ALA A 540 -13.44 4.33 2.33
C ALA A 540 -14.20 3.44 1.34
N CYS A 541 -15.52 3.64 1.19
CA CYS A 541 -16.31 2.95 0.17
C CYS A 541 -15.85 3.29 -1.26
N ALA A 542 -15.51 4.54 -1.56
CA ALA A 542 -14.96 4.94 -2.85
C ALA A 542 -13.59 4.31 -3.12
N ALA A 543 -12.72 4.23 -2.11
CA ALA A 543 -11.46 3.50 -2.21
C ALA A 543 -11.67 2.00 -2.49
N ALA A 544 -12.65 1.38 -1.84
CA ALA A 544 -13.01 -0.02 -2.07
C ALA A 544 -13.58 -0.26 -3.47
N LEU A 545 -14.41 0.64 -4.00
CA LEU A 545 -14.91 0.55 -5.37
C LEU A 545 -13.77 0.58 -6.39
N ALA A 546 -12.83 1.52 -6.25
CA ALA A 546 -11.64 1.59 -7.09
C ALA A 546 -10.77 0.33 -6.95
N SER A 547 -10.66 -0.22 -5.74
CA SER A 547 -9.96 -1.49 -5.47
C SER A 547 -10.58 -2.66 -6.22
N LEU A 548 -11.92 -2.81 -6.18
CA LEU A 548 -12.64 -3.86 -6.88
C LEU A 548 -12.55 -3.72 -8.41
N ASP A 549 -12.56 -2.50 -8.93
CA ASP A 549 -12.35 -2.24 -10.36
C ASP A 549 -10.97 -2.74 -10.81
N ILE A 550 -9.92 -2.41 -10.05
CA ILE A 550 -8.55 -2.84 -10.33
C ILE A 550 -8.43 -4.37 -10.22
N LEU A 551 -9.03 -4.98 -9.19
CA LEU A 551 -9.05 -6.43 -9.00
C LEU A 551 -9.53 -7.16 -10.25
N ARG A 552 -10.64 -6.67 -10.84
CA ARG A 552 -11.24 -7.23 -12.04
C ARG A 552 -10.44 -6.91 -13.30
N GLU A 553 -10.12 -5.63 -13.52
CA GLU A 553 -9.53 -5.15 -14.78
C GLU A 553 -8.09 -5.61 -14.99
N GLN A 554 -7.35 -5.80 -13.90
CA GLN A 554 -5.96 -6.28 -13.92
C GLN A 554 -5.83 -7.79 -13.71
N ASP A 555 -6.95 -8.51 -13.63
CA ASP A 555 -7.03 -9.94 -13.31
C ASP A 555 -6.07 -10.36 -12.18
N LEU A 556 -6.24 -9.73 -11.00
CA LEU A 556 -5.35 -9.97 -9.87
C LEU A 556 -5.39 -11.41 -9.37
N VAL A 557 -6.48 -12.13 -9.64
CA VAL A 557 -6.62 -13.56 -9.37
C VAL A 557 -5.63 -14.36 -10.21
N ALA A 558 -5.54 -14.09 -11.52
CA ALA A 558 -4.54 -14.72 -12.38
C ALA A 558 -3.11 -14.34 -11.97
N LYS A 559 -2.85 -13.07 -11.60
CA LYS A 559 -1.53 -12.65 -11.09
C LYS A 559 -1.14 -13.41 -9.82
N ALA A 560 -2.06 -13.59 -8.87
CA ALA A 560 -1.81 -14.38 -7.66
C ALA A 560 -1.44 -15.84 -7.99
N LYS A 561 -2.06 -16.45 -9.01
CA LYS A 561 -1.70 -17.80 -9.47
C LYS A 561 -0.30 -17.86 -10.10
N LEU A 562 0.12 -16.82 -10.82
CA LEU A 562 1.48 -16.74 -11.36
C LEU A 562 2.52 -16.60 -10.24
N ILE A 563 2.25 -15.75 -9.25
CA ILE A 563 3.09 -15.61 -8.04
C ILE A 563 3.20 -16.95 -7.31
N GLU A 564 2.09 -17.68 -7.16
CA GLU A 564 2.06 -19.00 -6.52
C GLU A 564 3.03 -19.97 -7.22
N GLN A 565 3.07 -19.97 -8.56
CA GLN A 565 4.00 -20.83 -9.31
C GLN A 565 5.45 -20.46 -9.04
N SER A 566 5.79 -19.16 -9.04
CA SER A 566 7.13 -18.70 -8.67
C SER A 566 7.53 -19.13 -7.26
N PHE A 567 6.61 -19.05 -6.29
CA PHE A 567 6.87 -19.52 -4.93
C PHE A 567 7.05 -21.03 -4.84
N LYS A 568 6.26 -21.82 -5.56
CA LYS A 568 6.45 -23.28 -5.61
C LYS A 568 7.81 -23.65 -6.18
N THR A 569 8.20 -23.05 -7.30
CA THR A 569 9.54 -23.25 -7.88
C THR A 569 10.63 -22.83 -6.90
N TRP A 570 10.49 -21.69 -6.22
CA TRP A 570 11.47 -21.25 -5.21
C TRP A 570 11.61 -22.26 -4.07
N ILE A 571 10.50 -22.79 -3.54
CA ILE A 571 10.52 -23.84 -2.50
C ILE A 571 11.26 -25.08 -3.00
N GLU A 572 10.92 -25.59 -4.20
CA GLU A 572 11.56 -26.79 -4.79
C GLU A 572 13.08 -26.65 -4.86
N TRP A 573 13.58 -25.46 -5.20
CA TRP A 573 15.01 -25.18 -5.30
C TRP A 573 15.71 -24.95 -3.96
N HIS A 574 14.99 -24.49 -2.93
CA HIS A 574 15.62 -23.93 -1.73
C HIS A 574 15.28 -24.64 -0.43
N GLU A 575 14.23 -25.47 -0.37
CA GLU A 575 13.83 -26.20 0.85
C GLU A 575 15.01 -26.90 1.51
N LYS A 576 15.69 -27.80 0.79
CA LYS A 576 16.82 -28.56 1.33
C LYS A 576 18.06 -27.70 1.53
N ARG A 577 18.33 -26.76 0.62
CA ARG A 577 19.54 -25.93 0.62
C ARG A 577 19.57 -24.97 1.81
N LEU A 578 18.44 -24.37 2.13
CA LEU A 578 18.30 -23.40 3.22
C LEU A 578 17.83 -24.05 4.54
N GLY A 579 17.52 -25.34 4.51
CA GLY A 579 16.96 -26.06 5.65
C GLY A 579 15.61 -25.48 6.07
N LEU A 580 14.72 -25.25 5.10
CA LEU A 580 13.38 -24.73 5.38
C LEU A 580 12.55 -25.84 6.03
N ILE A 581 11.95 -25.55 7.17
CA ILE A 581 11.00 -26.44 7.81
C ILE A 581 9.64 -26.06 7.27
N ALA A 582 8.86 -27.07 6.90
CA ALA A 582 7.42 -26.88 6.66
C ALA A 582 7.04 -25.82 5.57
N PRO A 583 7.78 -25.71 4.44
CA PRO A 583 7.53 -24.67 3.46
C PRO A 583 6.17 -24.85 2.76
N ARG A 584 5.51 -23.72 2.52
CA ARG A 584 4.14 -23.67 2.00
C ARG A 584 3.91 -22.45 1.10
N ALA A 585 3.14 -22.65 0.04
CA ALA A 585 2.74 -21.62 -0.90
C ALA A 585 1.29 -21.80 -1.36
N ALA A 586 0.52 -20.71 -1.39
CA ALA A 586 -0.85 -20.66 -1.90
C ALA A 586 -1.21 -19.23 -2.33
N GLY A 587 -1.60 -19.04 -3.59
CA GLY A 587 -1.72 -17.71 -4.18
C GLY A 587 -0.45 -16.89 -3.98
N ALA A 588 -0.60 -15.62 -3.63
CA ALA A 588 0.50 -14.72 -3.32
C ALA A 588 0.97 -14.81 -1.86
N ILE A 589 1.14 -16.02 -1.35
CA ILE A 589 1.64 -16.30 0.00
C ILE A 589 2.74 -17.36 -0.09
N LEU A 590 3.91 -17.05 0.48
CA LEU A 590 5.00 -17.98 0.75
C LEU A 590 5.28 -17.94 2.26
N ALA A 591 5.44 -19.10 2.90
CA ALA A 591 5.85 -19.18 4.29
C ALA A 591 6.66 -20.44 4.57
N PHE A 592 7.50 -20.38 5.61
CA PHE A 592 8.29 -21.50 6.11
C PHE A 592 8.81 -21.16 7.51
N GLU A 593 9.20 -22.18 8.26
CA GLU A 593 9.86 -22.05 9.55
C GLU A 593 11.37 -22.23 9.37
N LEU A 594 12.16 -21.48 10.13
CA LEU A 594 13.62 -21.65 10.16
C LEU A 594 14.06 -22.53 11.34
N ASP A 595 13.39 -22.42 12.48
CA ASP A 595 13.72 -23.18 13.69
C ASP A 595 12.43 -23.59 14.42
N SER A 596 12.53 -24.55 15.33
CA SER A 596 11.45 -24.89 16.25
C SER A 596 11.37 -23.85 17.38
N GLY A 597 10.30 -23.07 17.45
CA GLY A 597 10.14 -22.04 18.48
C GLY A 597 8.81 -21.28 18.41
N GLY A 598 8.44 -20.65 19.53
CA GLY A 598 7.20 -19.85 19.64
C GLY A 598 7.32 -18.42 19.10
N TYR A 599 6.29 -17.59 19.33
CA TYR A 599 6.18 -16.23 18.79
C TYR A 599 7.36 -15.28 19.12
N PHE A 600 8.08 -15.52 20.22
CA PHE A 600 9.22 -14.68 20.66
C PHE A 600 10.59 -15.27 20.29
N HIS A 601 10.66 -16.16 19.29
CA HIS A 601 11.92 -16.73 18.82
C HIS A 601 12.89 -15.65 18.28
N ASN A 602 14.21 -15.87 18.40
CA ASN A 602 15.23 -14.91 17.95
C ASN A 602 15.10 -14.54 16.46
N ALA A 603 14.67 -15.50 15.63
CA ALA A 603 14.34 -15.28 14.22
C ALA A 603 13.39 -14.10 14.00
N ALA A 604 12.47 -13.84 14.94
CA ALA A 604 11.49 -12.76 14.81
C ALA A 604 12.09 -11.35 14.86
N TYR A 605 13.31 -11.22 15.39
CA TYR A 605 14.03 -9.95 15.45
C TYR A 605 15.13 -9.88 14.39
N GLN A 606 15.85 -10.99 14.17
CA GLN A 606 16.98 -11.01 13.24
C GLN A 606 16.57 -11.00 11.76
N ILE A 607 15.51 -11.74 11.39
CA ILE A 607 15.10 -11.84 9.98
C ILE A 607 14.62 -10.50 9.41
N PRO A 608 13.80 -9.69 10.11
CA PRO A 608 13.44 -8.36 9.61
C PRO A 608 14.67 -7.45 9.41
N ASP A 609 15.63 -7.47 10.33
CA ASP A 609 16.84 -6.64 10.23
C ASP A 609 17.76 -7.07 9.08
N LEU A 610 18.01 -8.37 8.93
CA LEU A 610 18.75 -8.93 7.80
C LEU A 610 17.99 -8.72 6.47
N GLY A 611 16.67 -8.85 6.49
CA GLY A 611 15.80 -8.55 5.35
C GLY A 611 16.02 -7.13 4.86
N ARG A 612 16.05 -6.17 5.78
CA ARG A 612 16.28 -4.76 5.47
C ARG A 612 17.64 -4.52 4.84
N SER A 613 18.71 -5.15 5.33
CA SER A 613 20.04 -5.02 4.68
C SER A 613 20.08 -5.56 3.25
N HIS A 614 19.14 -6.44 2.90
CA HIS A 614 18.95 -6.97 1.54
C HIS A 614 17.82 -6.27 0.76
N GLY A 615 17.29 -5.16 1.28
CA GLY A 615 16.25 -4.37 0.60
C GLY A 615 14.82 -4.90 0.75
N LEU A 616 14.54 -5.70 1.79
CA LEU A 616 13.20 -6.20 2.11
C LEU A 616 12.64 -5.58 3.39
N MET A 617 11.36 -5.23 3.37
CA MET A 617 10.58 -4.99 4.58
C MET A 617 9.84 -6.30 4.93
N LEU A 618 10.47 -7.12 5.77
CA LEU A 618 9.91 -8.39 6.25
C LEU A 618 9.26 -8.25 7.63
N ARG A 619 8.36 -9.18 7.92
CA ARG A 619 7.86 -9.46 9.26
C ARG A 619 7.73 -10.98 9.41
N THR A 620 7.80 -11.48 10.64
CA THR A 620 7.61 -12.90 10.95
C THR A 620 6.42 -13.10 11.89
N LEU A 621 6.01 -14.36 12.04
CA LEU A 621 5.10 -14.85 13.08
C LEU A 621 5.88 -15.87 13.91
N GLY A 622 6.57 -15.41 14.95
CA GLY A 622 7.55 -16.25 15.64
C GLY A 622 8.67 -16.73 14.72
N SER A 623 8.85 -18.05 14.65
CA SER A 623 9.81 -18.68 13.74
C SER A 623 9.31 -18.79 12.29
N THR A 624 8.04 -18.49 12.02
CA THR A 624 7.49 -18.48 10.66
C THR A 624 7.90 -17.21 9.93
N VAL A 625 8.74 -17.35 8.92
CA VAL A 625 9.02 -16.30 7.94
C VAL A 625 7.95 -16.38 6.85
N TYR A 626 7.44 -15.22 6.44
CA TYR A 626 6.47 -15.15 5.34
C TYR A 626 6.80 -14.04 4.36
N PHE A 627 6.39 -14.25 3.11
CA PHE A 627 6.48 -13.30 2.01
C PHE A 627 5.10 -13.24 1.33
N VAL A 628 4.43 -12.11 1.49
CA VAL A 628 3.07 -11.82 1.02
C VAL A 628 3.10 -10.46 0.33
N PRO A 629 3.44 -10.40 -0.98
CA PRO A 629 3.63 -9.13 -1.69
C PRO A 629 2.29 -8.54 -2.13
N SER A 630 2.32 -7.34 -2.70
CA SER A 630 1.20 -6.84 -3.52
C SER A 630 0.92 -7.80 -4.69
N LEU A 631 -0.35 -7.93 -5.12
CA LEU A 631 -0.71 -8.68 -6.32
C LEU A 631 -0.30 -7.96 -7.62
N MET A 632 0.09 -6.68 -7.51
CA MET A 632 0.62 -5.87 -8.60
C MET A 632 2.15 -5.90 -8.70
N ILE A 633 2.83 -6.71 -7.87
CA ILE A 633 4.28 -6.92 -7.99
C ILE A 633 4.63 -7.41 -9.41
N THR A 634 5.67 -6.85 -10.01
CA THR A 634 6.13 -7.31 -11.32
C THR A 634 6.94 -8.61 -11.19
N SER A 635 7.12 -9.34 -12.29
CA SER A 635 7.97 -10.55 -12.30
C SER A 635 9.40 -10.24 -11.87
N ASP A 636 9.98 -9.14 -12.36
CA ASP A 636 11.34 -8.71 -11.99
C ASP A 636 11.42 -8.31 -10.51
N GLU A 637 10.43 -7.59 -9.98
CA GLU A 637 10.36 -7.22 -8.56
C GLU A 637 10.25 -8.45 -7.66
N LEU A 638 9.44 -9.44 -8.08
CA LEU A 638 9.27 -10.70 -7.37
C LEU A 638 10.56 -11.52 -7.37
N GLU A 639 11.23 -11.63 -8.51
CA GLU A 639 12.51 -12.34 -8.64
C GLU A 639 13.57 -11.70 -7.73
N GLN A 640 13.73 -10.37 -7.79
CA GLN A 640 14.66 -9.67 -6.90
C GLN A 640 14.30 -9.86 -5.42
N GLY A 641 13.00 -9.82 -5.09
CA GLY A 641 12.52 -10.08 -3.74
C GLY A 641 12.88 -11.48 -3.23
N LEU A 642 12.76 -12.49 -4.09
CA LEU A 642 13.10 -13.88 -3.78
C LEU A 642 14.61 -14.12 -3.69
N ILE A 643 15.43 -13.40 -4.47
CA ILE A 643 16.88 -13.40 -4.33
C ILE A 643 17.28 -12.80 -2.99
N ALA A 644 16.73 -11.63 -2.64
CA ALA A 644 16.98 -10.98 -1.36
C ALA A 644 16.53 -11.86 -0.18
N LEU A 645 15.38 -12.53 -0.29
CA LEU A 645 14.87 -13.44 0.73
C LEU A 645 15.83 -14.61 0.95
N ARG A 646 16.37 -15.19 -0.14
CA ARG A 646 17.40 -16.24 -0.04
C ARG A 646 18.63 -15.74 0.71
N GLN A 647 19.16 -14.56 0.35
CA GLN A 647 20.33 -13.96 1.01
C GLN A 647 20.08 -13.70 2.49
N THR A 648 18.90 -13.19 2.85
CA THR A 648 18.48 -13.02 4.25
C THR A 648 18.56 -14.32 5.05
N ILE A 649 18.10 -15.43 4.46
CA ILE A 649 18.11 -16.74 5.13
C ILE A 649 19.53 -17.31 5.21
N GLU A 650 20.34 -17.15 4.16
CA GLU A 650 21.75 -17.57 4.14
C GLU A 650 22.52 -16.87 5.28
N ASP A 651 22.42 -15.54 5.39
CA ASP A 651 23.08 -14.76 6.46
C ASP A 651 22.57 -15.13 7.86
N TYR A 652 21.25 -15.36 8.00
CA TYR A 652 20.67 -15.81 9.27
C TYR A 652 21.28 -17.15 9.70
N ARG A 653 21.40 -18.10 8.77
CA ARG A 653 21.98 -19.42 9.03
C ARG A 653 23.46 -19.31 9.35
N GLU A 654 24.22 -18.48 8.65
CA GLU A 654 25.64 -18.26 8.94
C GLU A 654 25.85 -17.65 10.34
N THR A 655 25.05 -16.66 10.70
CA THR A 655 25.12 -15.99 12.02
C THR A 655 24.76 -16.93 13.17
N ASN A 656 23.89 -17.92 12.93
CA ASN A 656 23.37 -18.84 13.95
C ASN A 656 23.93 -20.26 13.85
N ARG A 657 24.98 -20.52 13.06
CA ARG A 657 25.71 -21.80 13.10
C ARG A 657 26.39 -21.93 14.47
N SER A 658 25.96 -22.92 15.25
CA SER A 658 26.69 -23.36 16.43
C SER A 658 28.05 -23.93 15.97
N PHE A 659 29.15 -23.46 16.57
CA PHE A 659 30.47 -24.08 16.42
C PHE A 659 30.51 -25.49 17.03
#